data_AF-A0A8H6YYR0-F1
#
_entry.id   AF-A0A8H6YYR0-F1
#
_cell.length_a   1.000
_cell.length_b   1.000
_cell.length_c   1.000
_cell.angle_alpha   90.00
_cell.angle_beta   90.00
_cell.angle_gamma   90.00
#
_symmetry.space_group_name_H-M   'P 1'
#
loop_
_entity.id
_entity.type
_entity.pdbx_description
1 polymer ?
#
loop_
_entity_poly.entity_id
_entity_poly.type
_entity_poly.pdbx_seq_one_letter_code
_entity_poly.pdbx_strand_id
1 'polypeptide(L)'
;MSGACWCLCSISSSGTMNVLVYSGPEVIKTSLAHTLSTLRRILLPFYSVQPISQPALVSQPWQASCALLVFPGCRDIVLSTASAAIEGYVQSGGAFLALGTGSHYASRPLDQGILNVASTSISKNMLLRFFDKESGSYIYPSFHHAGSDDASRPVAIQPMDGERIDVMFQSGSTEAVGVNAGNKNVCILARYLEDDVEGSLAGVLYAVGAGKIVLWGPSPEYPLTDEPASSISIMSSLSPAAIDLAEQRRSNLMENTLLLLGLQIPKEADAICRPLPQFLTSPFVKPHIVSLITSAIAAPKPGTELDAFEDTNDKFRFRVLSDSATLMQETRRAATTRSDPSTWQPKHIIVCPNGQLPDREQTPLFDLELFFSALSSARKKEQIPEDVQPWGIGDAMLYGEVVTSTQTMLDKNPRFMGLLPTPLVSLASHQLAGRGRGANVWLSPSGCLQFSLLLRLSLSTFPASKLVFVQYLFALAVAEACRDESVLGDAADPVRLKWPNDIYAVLGDEKRKIGGILINTSFEGGKVDIVIGSGLNVLNPPPITSLSQLVAPDEDHHLSMERTAAAILVKFERMWTVFVQGKGSFEPFMDLYLQRWMHSDQLVTLTTSVPHQRVRITGITPDHGLLRTMPERTGWPSSGSLEYGFIDLQPDGNSFDLMAGMIKRRDATRHLSPMSETPSAKEQLAAHFDKSATAVRAYADEFERTYGRPALRTTSAFFDEYPISSIFIAIFSSLAIIPVITFLALSVFIIVSLSFFALCCAFVVSSAVILFFLSILVLCLIAAFFASGFFTVLAISTYLAYRFVTLVRSRGGEGVRSWAVEAKTRFIPSTRREASDGSAVIVDVKEPPPEDSSLATDPDAKQKDF
;
A
#
# COMPACT_ATOMS: atom_id res chain seq x y z
N MET A 1 12.71 -8.05 58.01
CA MET A 1 14.10 -7.56 58.08
C MET A 1 14.98 -8.58 57.38
N SER A 2 15.82 -8.35 56.39
CA SER A 2 16.15 -7.20 55.52
C SER A 2 17.38 -7.64 54.71
N GLY A 3 17.37 -7.43 53.39
CA GLY A 3 18.56 -7.00 52.62
C GLY A 3 19.54 -8.05 52.08
N ALA A 4 19.59 -8.15 50.74
CA ALA A 4 20.77 -7.91 49.87
C ALA A 4 20.64 -8.75 48.58
N CYS A 5 20.00 -8.25 47.51
CA CYS A 5 20.59 -7.35 46.51
C CYS A 5 21.68 -8.04 45.66
N TRP A 6 21.27 -8.65 44.55
CA TRP A 6 22.15 -8.90 43.39
C TRP A 6 21.58 -8.14 42.19
N CYS A 7 22.36 -7.18 41.75
CA CYS A 7 22.10 -6.27 40.64
C CYS A 7 21.85 -7.05 39.35
N LEU A 8 20.60 -7.01 38.87
CA LEU A 8 20.31 -7.09 37.45
C LEU A 8 20.90 -5.83 36.81
N CYS A 9 21.95 -5.99 36.01
CA CYS A 9 22.35 -4.95 35.06
C CYS A 9 21.18 -4.73 34.11
N SER A 10 20.41 -3.68 34.39
CA SER A 10 19.43 -3.10 33.50
C SER A 10 20.13 -2.66 32.23
N ILE A 11 19.96 -3.43 31.15
CA ILE A 11 20.18 -2.92 29.80
C ILE A 11 19.04 -1.93 29.54
N SER A 12 19.43 -0.69 29.31
CA SER A 12 18.57 0.44 28.97
C SER A 12 17.77 0.20 27.68
N SER A 13 16.49 0.58 27.72
CA SER A 13 15.73 1.25 26.64
C SER A 13 15.83 0.75 25.19
N SER A 14 14.74 0.20 24.63
CA SER A 14 14.20 0.59 23.30
C SER A 14 12.86 -0.12 23.05
N GLY A 15 12.06 0.39 22.10
CA GLY A 15 10.67 -0.02 21.85
C GLY A 15 10.46 -1.45 21.33
N THR A 16 9.27 -1.71 20.80
CA THR A 16 8.93 -2.97 20.09
C THR A 16 10.08 -3.47 19.22
N MET A 17 10.61 -4.65 19.55
CA MET A 17 11.68 -5.27 18.78
C MET A 17 11.14 -5.91 17.50
N ASN A 18 11.83 -5.69 16.39
CA ASN A 18 11.53 -6.23 15.08
C ASN A 18 12.20 -7.60 14.89
N VAL A 19 11.46 -8.55 14.34
CA VAL A 19 12.00 -9.73 13.68
C VAL A 19 12.07 -9.45 12.18
N LEU A 20 13.29 -9.43 11.65
CA LEU A 20 13.56 -9.07 10.27
C LEU A 20 13.84 -10.33 9.46
N VAL A 21 13.06 -10.57 8.40
CA VAL A 21 13.22 -11.71 7.50
C VAL A 21 13.86 -11.23 6.21
N TYR A 22 15.03 -11.75 5.86
CA TYR A 22 15.75 -11.32 4.67
C TYR A 22 14.97 -11.62 3.38
N SER A 23 14.86 -10.62 2.50
CA SER A 23 14.10 -10.69 1.24
C SER A 23 14.95 -10.30 0.02
N GLY A 24 16.18 -10.79 -0.04
CA GLY A 24 17.10 -10.60 -1.18
C GLY A 24 16.67 -11.36 -2.45
N PRO A 25 17.27 -11.03 -3.62
CA PRO A 25 17.01 -11.74 -4.89
C PRO A 25 17.34 -13.24 -4.86
N GLU A 26 18.26 -13.67 -4.01
CA GLU A 26 18.70 -15.06 -3.82
C GLU A 26 17.72 -15.91 -2.99
N VAL A 27 16.74 -15.27 -2.33
CA VAL A 27 15.77 -15.94 -1.46
C VAL A 27 14.70 -16.67 -2.28
N ILE A 28 14.38 -17.91 -1.90
CA ILE A 28 13.26 -18.66 -2.48
C ILE A 28 11.95 -18.00 -2.04
N LYS A 29 11.16 -17.51 -3.01
CA LYS A 29 9.91 -16.76 -2.73
C LYS A 29 8.90 -17.52 -1.87
N THR A 30 8.77 -18.83 -2.06
CA THR A 30 7.86 -19.67 -1.27
C THR A 30 8.36 -19.83 0.17
N SER A 31 9.66 -20.05 0.39
CA SER A 31 10.25 -20.10 1.75
C SER A 31 10.09 -18.75 2.46
N LEU A 32 10.27 -17.62 1.77
CA LEU A 32 10.03 -16.29 2.36
C LEU A 32 8.59 -16.11 2.83
N ALA A 33 7.61 -16.47 2.00
CA ALA A 33 6.19 -16.36 2.35
C ALA A 33 5.83 -17.24 3.56
N HIS A 34 6.28 -18.50 3.56
CA HIS A 34 6.05 -19.45 4.64
C HIS A 34 6.77 -19.05 5.94
N THR A 35 8.00 -18.54 5.85
CA THR A 35 8.75 -18.01 6.99
C THR A 35 8.04 -16.82 7.62
N LEU A 36 7.62 -15.84 6.80
CA LEU A 36 6.85 -14.68 7.29
C LEU A 36 5.54 -15.12 7.94
N SER A 37 4.80 -16.04 7.32
CA SER A 37 3.54 -16.57 7.85
C SER A 37 3.74 -17.28 9.19
N THR A 38 4.69 -18.24 9.24
CA THR A 38 4.99 -19.03 10.44
C THR A 38 5.48 -18.16 11.60
N LEU A 39 6.37 -17.20 11.35
CA LEU A 39 6.87 -16.32 12.40
C LEU A 39 5.80 -15.33 12.89
N ARG A 40 4.99 -14.77 11.99
CA ARG A 40 3.86 -13.91 12.40
C ARG A 40 2.89 -14.67 13.27
N ARG A 41 2.60 -15.92 12.90
CA ARG A 41 1.71 -16.82 13.65
C ARG A 41 2.21 -17.11 15.07
N ILE A 42 3.53 -17.19 15.28
CA ILE A 42 4.11 -17.55 16.59
C ILE A 42 4.42 -16.31 17.44
N LEU A 43 4.96 -15.24 16.84
CA LEU A 43 5.55 -14.12 17.57
C LEU A 43 4.62 -12.92 17.75
N LEU A 44 3.51 -12.85 17.01
CA LEU A 44 2.50 -11.81 17.25
C LEU A 44 1.77 -12.09 18.57
N PRO A 45 1.55 -11.08 19.44
CA PRO A 45 1.75 -9.66 19.17
C PRO A 45 3.06 -9.07 19.72
N PHE A 46 3.93 -9.87 20.35
CA PHE A 46 5.12 -9.36 21.04
C PHE A 46 6.18 -8.79 20.10
N TYR A 47 6.30 -9.31 18.89
CA TYR A 47 7.30 -8.86 17.90
C TYR A 47 6.68 -8.51 16.56
N SER A 48 7.31 -7.54 15.88
CA SER A 48 6.97 -7.19 14.50
C SER A 48 7.74 -8.04 13.51
N VAL A 49 7.07 -8.86 12.69
CA VAL A 49 7.76 -9.68 11.68
C VAL A 49 7.67 -9.02 10.30
N GLN A 50 8.79 -8.51 9.81
CA GLN A 50 8.88 -7.71 8.59
C GLN A 50 9.95 -8.22 7.64
N PRO A 51 9.73 -8.17 6.31
CA PRO A 51 10.79 -8.44 5.35
C PRO A 51 11.80 -7.28 5.32
N ILE A 52 13.10 -7.58 5.16
CA ILE A 52 14.16 -6.59 4.95
C ILE A 52 14.94 -6.88 3.67
N SER A 53 15.09 -5.86 2.83
CA SER A 53 15.83 -5.97 1.57
C SER A 53 17.33 -5.78 1.76
N GLN A 54 18.13 -6.29 0.82
CA GLN A 54 19.59 -6.13 0.84
C GLN A 54 20.05 -4.66 0.91
N PRO A 55 19.47 -3.69 0.15
CA PRO A 55 19.86 -2.29 0.29
C PRO A 55 19.52 -1.70 1.66
N ALA A 56 18.42 -2.13 2.28
CA ALA A 56 18.01 -1.67 3.61
C ALA A 56 18.97 -2.18 4.70
N LEU A 57 19.46 -3.42 4.59
CA LEU A 57 20.47 -3.96 5.52
C LEU A 57 21.79 -3.18 5.52
N VAL A 58 22.14 -2.55 4.40
CA VAL A 58 23.37 -1.75 4.26
C VAL A 58 23.18 -0.31 4.73
N SER A 59 22.04 0.30 4.39
CA SER A 59 21.84 1.74 4.50
C SER A 59 21.08 2.19 5.75
N GLN A 60 20.32 1.30 6.41
CA GLN A 60 19.46 1.65 7.54
C GLN A 60 20.04 1.16 8.88
N PRO A 61 19.83 1.89 9.99
CA PRO A 61 20.29 1.49 11.32
C PRO A 61 19.34 0.46 11.96
N TRP A 62 19.26 -0.74 11.38
CA TRP A 62 18.28 -1.76 11.79
C TRP A 62 18.67 -2.50 13.08
N GLN A 63 19.98 -2.59 13.41
CA GLN A 63 20.52 -3.44 14.47
C GLN A 63 19.94 -3.11 15.86
N ALA A 64 19.73 -1.83 16.17
CA ALA A 64 19.26 -1.39 17.49
C ALA A 64 17.79 -1.75 17.77
N SER A 65 17.02 -2.04 16.71
CA SER A 65 15.60 -2.37 16.79
C SER A 65 15.31 -3.84 16.47
N CYS A 66 16.34 -4.64 16.17
CA CYS A 66 16.18 -6.02 15.73
C CYS A 66 16.33 -6.97 16.92
N ALA A 67 15.31 -7.80 17.19
CA ALA A 67 15.42 -8.92 18.11
C ALA A 67 15.96 -10.18 17.43
N LEU A 68 15.59 -10.40 16.17
CA LEU A 68 15.95 -11.61 15.42
C LEU A 68 16.08 -11.30 13.94
N LEU A 69 17.21 -11.67 13.34
CA LEU A 69 17.41 -11.64 11.90
C LEU A 69 17.27 -13.07 11.35
N VAL A 70 16.36 -13.27 10.40
CA VAL A 70 16.03 -14.58 9.82
C VAL A 70 16.39 -14.63 8.35
N PHE A 71 17.16 -15.64 7.96
CA PHE A 71 17.44 -15.98 6.57
C PHE A 71 16.59 -17.20 6.17
N PRO A 72 15.54 -17.02 5.36
CA PRO A 72 14.79 -18.14 4.78
C PRO A 72 15.66 -18.91 3.77
N GLY A 73 15.16 -20.02 3.25
CA GLY A 73 15.87 -20.83 2.25
C GLY A 73 16.29 -20.01 1.03
N CYS A 74 17.59 -20.02 0.71
CA CYS A 74 18.19 -19.32 -0.42
C CYS A 74 18.66 -20.30 -1.50
N ARG A 75 18.68 -19.85 -2.76
CA ARG A 75 19.12 -20.63 -3.93
C ARG A 75 20.63 -20.60 -4.18
N ASP A 76 21.33 -19.70 -3.51
CA ASP A 76 22.75 -19.45 -3.74
C ASP A 76 23.42 -18.83 -2.52
N ILE A 77 24.75 -18.74 -2.56
CA ILE A 77 25.58 -18.08 -1.58
C ILE A 77 25.08 -16.64 -1.38
N VAL A 78 24.79 -16.31 -0.13
CA VAL A 78 24.39 -14.95 0.26
C VAL A 78 25.62 -14.05 0.18
N LEU A 79 25.71 -13.29 -0.91
CA LEU A 79 26.69 -12.23 -1.10
C LEU A 79 26.09 -10.91 -0.62
N SER A 80 26.54 -10.43 0.53
CA SER A 80 26.06 -9.18 1.11
C SER A 80 27.19 -8.25 1.50
N THR A 81 27.15 -7.04 0.97
CA THR A 81 27.95 -5.91 1.47
C THR A 81 27.60 -5.55 2.93
N ALA A 82 26.47 -6.05 3.46
CA ALA A 82 26.07 -5.90 4.86
C ALA A 82 26.63 -6.99 5.79
N SER A 83 27.46 -7.92 5.33
CA SER A 83 27.96 -9.04 6.16
C SER A 83 28.64 -8.57 7.45
N ALA A 84 29.43 -7.48 7.39
CA ALA A 84 30.06 -6.89 8.58
C ALA A 84 29.04 -6.30 9.58
N ALA A 85 27.94 -5.74 9.08
CA ALA A 85 26.87 -5.20 9.92
C ALA A 85 26.10 -6.32 10.64
N ILE A 86 25.87 -7.44 9.96
CA ILE A 86 25.23 -8.64 10.51
C ILE A 86 26.14 -9.31 11.55
N GLU A 87 27.43 -9.45 11.23
CA GLU A 87 28.42 -9.99 12.18
C GLU A 87 28.51 -9.12 13.44
N GLY A 88 28.57 -7.80 13.29
CA GLY A 88 28.58 -6.86 14.41
C GLY A 88 27.32 -6.96 15.28
N TYR A 89 26.14 -7.12 14.66
CA TYR A 89 24.88 -7.31 15.37
C TYR A 89 24.90 -8.58 16.24
N VAL A 90 25.30 -9.73 15.68
CA VAL A 90 25.36 -10.99 16.45
C VAL A 90 26.41 -10.88 17.56
N GLN A 91 27.61 -10.36 17.27
CA GLN A 91 28.65 -10.18 18.28
C GLN A 91 28.21 -9.27 19.45
N SER A 92 27.32 -8.31 19.19
CA SER A 92 26.76 -7.40 20.20
C SER A 92 25.62 -7.97 21.05
N GLY A 93 25.21 -9.23 20.82
CA GLY A 93 24.12 -9.88 21.56
C GLY A 93 22.89 -10.23 20.71
N GLY A 94 22.92 -9.95 19.41
CA GLY A 94 21.82 -10.24 18.51
C GLY A 94 21.59 -11.73 18.25
N ALA A 95 20.35 -12.08 17.92
CA ALA A 95 19.95 -13.44 17.53
C ALA A 95 19.85 -13.57 15.99
N PHE A 96 20.37 -14.67 15.44
CA PHE A 96 20.33 -15.01 14.02
C PHE A 96 19.76 -16.41 13.80
N LEU A 97 18.88 -16.56 12.80
CA LEU A 97 18.27 -17.83 12.41
C LEU A 97 18.40 -18.02 10.90
N ALA A 98 18.88 -19.18 10.45
CA ALA A 98 18.81 -19.55 9.03
C ALA A 98 18.14 -20.91 8.86
N LEU A 99 17.30 -21.02 7.82
CA LEU A 99 16.46 -22.18 7.53
C LEU A 99 16.82 -22.77 6.16
N GLY A 100 16.66 -24.09 6.00
CA GLY A 100 17.00 -24.77 4.75
C GLY A 100 18.48 -24.64 4.36
N THR A 101 19.38 -24.70 5.34
CA THR A 101 20.82 -24.44 5.14
C THR A 101 21.71 -25.49 5.79
N GLY A 102 22.80 -25.84 5.12
CA GLY A 102 23.90 -26.59 5.72
C GLY A 102 24.67 -25.75 6.76
N SER A 103 25.40 -26.41 7.65
CA SER A 103 26.21 -25.74 8.66
C SER A 103 27.69 -26.07 8.48
N HIS A 104 28.54 -25.05 8.37
CA HIS A 104 29.99 -25.24 8.25
C HIS A 104 30.70 -24.61 9.42
N TYR A 105 31.61 -25.38 10.03
CA TYR A 105 32.52 -24.96 11.07
C TYR A 105 33.97 -25.16 10.60
N ALA A 106 34.75 -24.08 10.57
CA ALA A 106 36.13 -24.12 10.11
C ALA A 106 37.09 -23.43 11.09
N SER A 107 38.11 -24.16 11.57
CA SER A 107 39.12 -23.66 12.53
C SER A 107 40.26 -22.85 11.90
N ARG A 108 40.26 -22.67 10.58
CA ARG A 108 41.18 -21.79 9.86
C ARG A 108 40.38 -20.98 8.83
N PRO A 109 40.76 -19.73 8.53
CA PRO A 109 40.21 -19.05 7.37
C PRO A 109 40.51 -19.92 6.14
N LEU A 110 39.49 -20.24 5.34
CA LEU A 110 39.66 -20.87 4.03
C LEU A 110 40.48 -19.93 3.13
N ASP A 111 41.80 -20.02 3.19
CA ASP A 111 42.65 -19.75 2.03
C ASP A 111 42.98 -21.14 1.46
N GLN A 112 42.44 -21.42 0.26
CA GLN A 112 42.67 -22.62 -0.58
C GLN A 112 41.84 -23.88 -0.20
N GLY A 113 40.83 -24.21 -1.02
CA GLY A 113 40.34 -25.58 -1.05
C GLY A 113 39.03 -25.88 -1.78
N ILE A 114 37.94 -25.13 -1.53
CA ILE A 114 36.59 -25.64 -1.89
C ILE A 114 35.72 -24.66 -2.72
N LEU A 115 36.16 -23.42 -2.96
CA LEU A 115 35.51 -22.55 -3.96
C LEU A 115 36.23 -22.68 -5.30
N ASN A 116 35.96 -23.77 -6.02
CA ASN A 116 36.33 -23.91 -7.43
C ASN A 116 35.32 -23.16 -8.33
N VAL A 117 35.02 -21.91 -7.98
CA VAL A 117 34.34 -20.98 -8.89
C VAL A 117 35.44 -20.26 -9.65
N ALA A 118 35.72 -20.78 -10.84
CA ALA A 118 36.63 -20.15 -11.77
C ALA A 118 36.18 -18.71 -12.04
N SER A 119 37.10 -17.76 -11.84
CA SER A 119 36.99 -16.33 -12.17
C SER A 119 35.99 -15.48 -11.36
N THR A 120 36.48 -14.78 -10.33
CA THR A 120 36.41 -13.30 -10.17
C THR A 120 36.74 -12.87 -8.74
N SER A 121 37.22 -11.64 -8.60
CA SER A 121 37.66 -10.94 -7.40
C SER A 121 36.54 -10.68 -6.37
N ILE A 122 35.97 -11.72 -5.76
CA ILE A 122 35.01 -11.55 -4.66
C ILE A 122 35.78 -11.22 -3.38
N SER A 123 35.55 -10.02 -2.84
CA SER A 123 36.18 -9.58 -1.58
C SER A 123 35.75 -10.48 -0.42
N LYS A 124 36.69 -10.83 0.48
CA LYS A 124 36.45 -11.57 1.75
C LYS A 124 35.33 -10.98 2.61
N ASN A 125 34.93 -9.72 2.38
CA ASN A 125 33.88 -9.00 3.11
C ASN A 125 32.46 -9.18 2.55
N MET A 126 32.29 -9.86 1.41
CA MET A 126 30.98 -10.07 0.79
C MET A 126 30.30 -11.38 1.22
N LEU A 127 31.03 -12.33 1.81
CA LEU A 127 30.48 -13.61 2.25
C LEU A 127 30.01 -13.51 3.70
N LEU A 128 28.77 -13.94 3.96
CA LEU A 128 28.22 -13.98 5.32
C LEU A 128 28.91 -15.07 6.15
N ARG A 129 29.68 -14.64 7.16
CA ARG A 129 30.40 -15.52 8.08
C ARG A 129 30.47 -14.88 9.46
N PHE A 130 30.51 -15.71 10.49
CA PHE A 130 30.57 -15.29 11.87
C PHE A 130 31.89 -15.77 12.46
N PHE A 131 32.74 -14.82 12.86
CA PHE A 131 33.98 -15.15 13.55
C PHE A 131 33.75 -15.25 15.06
N ASP A 132 34.08 -16.41 15.62
CA ASP A 132 34.15 -16.58 17.06
C ASP A 132 35.58 -16.28 17.55
N LYS A 133 35.70 -15.20 18.32
CA LYS A 133 36.99 -14.74 18.87
C LYS A 133 37.55 -15.70 19.92
N GLU A 134 36.70 -16.47 20.61
CA GLU A 134 37.14 -17.38 21.67
C GLU A 134 37.72 -18.67 21.10
N SER A 135 37.05 -19.25 20.09
CA SER A 135 37.50 -20.48 19.43
C SER A 135 38.43 -20.24 18.23
N GLY A 136 38.56 -18.99 17.76
CA GLY A 136 39.34 -18.63 16.57
C GLY A 136 38.80 -19.25 15.27
N SER A 137 37.53 -19.64 15.27
CA SER A 137 36.89 -20.40 14.18
C SER A 137 35.81 -19.57 13.47
N TYR A 138 35.48 -19.97 12.25
CA TYR A 138 34.40 -19.38 11.46
C TYR A 138 33.20 -20.32 11.39
N ILE A 139 32.01 -19.73 11.52
CA ILE A 139 30.72 -20.40 11.31
C ILE A 139 30.00 -19.68 10.17
N TYR A 140 29.44 -20.42 9.24
CA TYR A 140 28.63 -19.83 8.17
C TYR A 140 27.55 -20.79 7.67
N PRO A 141 26.38 -20.25 7.27
CA PRO A 141 25.38 -21.02 6.56
C PRO A 141 25.87 -21.37 5.15
N SER A 142 25.54 -22.57 4.68
CA SER A 142 25.76 -22.98 3.29
C SER A 142 24.43 -23.19 2.59
N PHE A 143 24.19 -22.40 1.56
CA PHE A 143 23.02 -22.51 0.68
C PHE A 143 23.50 -23.09 -0.64
N HIS A 144 22.87 -24.17 -1.11
CA HIS A 144 23.32 -24.90 -2.30
C HIS A 144 22.83 -24.25 -3.60
N HIS A 145 23.67 -24.34 -4.64
CA HIS A 145 23.43 -23.81 -5.99
C HIS A 145 22.44 -24.71 -6.75
N ALA A 146 21.40 -24.13 -7.36
CA ALA A 146 20.41 -24.87 -8.15
C ALA A 146 21.03 -25.40 -9.47
N GLY A 147 21.46 -26.67 -9.47
CA GLY A 147 21.98 -27.35 -10.66
C GLY A 147 22.21 -28.84 -10.41
N SER A 148 21.36 -29.68 -11.03
CA SER A 148 21.30 -31.16 -10.98
C SER A 148 21.08 -31.79 -9.60
N ASP A 149 19.95 -32.49 -9.45
CA ASP A 149 19.43 -33.20 -8.25
C ASP A 149 18.58 -32.37 -7.24
N ASP A 150 17.76 -31.46 -7.76
CA ASP A 150 16.82 -30.61 -7.01
C ASP A 150 15.55 -31.39 -6.54
N ALA A 151 15.73 -32.46 -5.76
CA ALA A 151 14.62 -33.25 -5.21
C ALA A 151 14.24 -32.73 -3.81
N SER A 152 13.14 -31.97 -3.73
CA SER A 152 12.44 -31.77 -2.46
C SER A 152 12.13 -33.13 -1.83
N ARG A 153 12.62 -33.37 -0.61
CA ARG A 153 12.49 -34.68 0.05
C ARG A 153 11.86 -34.56 1.44
N PRO A 154 11.04 -35.56 1.84
CA PRO A 154 10.65 -35.70 3.23
C PRO A 154 11.86 -36.17 4.04
N VAL A 155 12.02 -35.64 5.24
CA VAL A 155 13.07 -36.05 6.17
C VAL A 155 12.49 -36.28 7.56
N ALA A 156 12.99 -37.32 8.24
CA ALA A 156 12.69 -37.59 9.64
C ALA A 156 13.83 -37.09 10.54
N ILE A 157 13.49 -36.42 11.64
CA ILE A 157 14.48 -35.93 12.61
C ILE A 157 14.16 -36.37 14.03
N GLN A 158 15.21 -36.47 14.83
CA GLN A 158 15.15 -36.62 16.27
C GLN A 158 15.73 -35.37 16.94
N PRO A 159 14.89 -34.49 17.50
CA PRO A 159 15.34 -33.43 18.40
C PRO A 159 16.01 -34.03 19.65
N MET A 160 17.03 -33.37 20.18
CA MET A 160 17.71 -33.81 21.42
C MET A 160 16.80 -33.70 22.64
N ASP A 161 16.00 -32.63 22.71
CA ASP A 161 15.07 -32.33 23.81
C ASP A 161 13.59 -32.40 23.37
N GLY A 162 13.22 -33.40 22.56
CA GLY A 162 11.85 -33.48 22.05
C GLY A 162 11.47 -34.84 21.45
N GLU A 163 10.21 -34.93 21.04
CA GLU A 163 9.69 -36.12 20.38
C GLU A 163 10.14 -36.19 18.92
N ARG A 164 10.24 -37.43 18.41
CA ARG A 164 10.56 -37.73 17.01
C ARG A 164 9.59 -37.02 16.06
N ILE A 165 10.11 -36.42 14.99
CA ILE A 165 9.30 -35.84 13.92
C ILE A 165 9.48 -36.72 12.69
N ASP A 166 8.42 -37.43 12.32
CA ASP A 166 8.47 -38.46 11.29
C ASP A 166 8.58 -37.90 9.88
N VAL A 167 8.03 -36.72 9.62
CA VAL A 167 8.12 -36.06 8.32
C VAL A 167 8.25 -34.56 8.47
N MET A 168 9.27 -33.99 7.82
CA MET A 168 9.41 -32.57 7.54
C MET A 168 9.87 -32.34 6.11
N PHE A 169 9.58 -31.16 5.59
CA PHE A 169 10.04 -30.73 4.29
C PHE A 169 11.53 -30.32 4.34
N GLN A 170 12.30 -30.75 3.35
CA GLN A 170 13.64 -30.25 3.10
C GLN A 170 13.83 -29.89 1.62
N SER A 171 14.33 -28.69 1.38
CA SER A 171 14.74 -28.22 0.06
C SER A 171 16.24 -28.48 -0.15
N GLY A 172 16.58 -29.37 -1.08
CA GLY A 172 17.97 -29.71 -1.42
C GLY A 172 18.69 -30.58 -0.37
N SER A 173 19.96 -30.90 -0.62
CA SER A 173 20.82 -31.54 0.37
C SER A 173 21.35 -30.49 1.35
N THR A 174 21.46 -30.85 2.63
CA THR A 174 22.00 -29.98 3.67
C THR A 174 22.93 -30.80 4.53
N GLU A 175 24.23 -30.49 4.49
CA GLU A 175 25.24 -31.20 5.27
C GLU A 175 25.81 -30.31 6.38
N ALA A 176 26.21 -30.95 7.47
CA ALA A 176 26.94 -30.31 8.55
C ALA A 176 28.40 -30.72 8.49
N VAL A 177 29.30 -29.78 8.17
CA VAL A 177 30.73 -30.04 7.95
C VAL A 177 31.55 -29.42 9.07
N GLY A 178 32.38 -30.23 9.73
CA GLY A 178 33.32 -29.78 10.77
C GLY A 178 32.70 -29.50 12.15
N VAL A 179 31.42 -29.81 12.33
CA VAL A 179 30.67 -29.54 13.56
C VAL A 179 30.81 -30.71 14.53
N ASN A 180 31.52 -30.51 15.65
CA ASN A 180 31.73 -31.53 16.68
C ASN A 180 31.09 -31.13 18.02
N ALA A 181 30.42 -32.09 18.67
CA ALA A 181 29.76 -31.92 19.97
C ALA A 181 30.70 -31.55 21.14
N GLY A 182 32.02 -31.61 20.94
CA GLY A 182 33.03 -31.29 21.96
C GLY A 182 33.34 -29.80 22.13
N ASN A 183 32.80 -28.93 21.27
CA ASN A 183 33.01 -27.49 21.36
C ASN A 183 32.02 -26.85 22.34
N LYS A 184 32.51 -26.14 23.37
CA LYS A 184 31.68 -25.52 24.42
C LYS A 184 30.64 -24.52 23.89
N ASN A 185 30.87 -23.95 22.70
CA ASN A 185 30.01 -22.93 22.09
C ASN A 185 29.00 -23.52 21.09
N VAL A 186 28.92 -24.85 20.97
CA VAL A 186 28.05 -25.56 20.02
C VAL A 186 27.09 -26.46 20.77
N CYS A 187 25.79 -26.29 20.53
CA CYS A 187 24.74 -27.17 21.03
C CYS A 187 24.01 -27.81 19.85
N ILE A 188 23.96 -29.14 19.82
CA ILE A 188 23.23 -29.90 18.80
C ILE A 188 21.75 -29.89 19.19
N LEU A 189 20.88 -29.45 18.28
CA LEU A 189 19.44 -29.39 18.51
C LEU A 189 18.72 -30.65 18.00
N ALA A 190 19.15 -31.21 16.86
CA ALA A 190 18.54 -32.40 16.28
C ALA A 190 19.47 -33.15 15.31
N ARG A 191 19.15 -34.42 15.05
CA ARG A 191 19.84 -35.31 14.09
C ARG A 191 18.85 -35.91 13.08
N TYR A 192 19.32 -36.20 11.87
CA TYR A 192 18.53 -36.95 10.88
C TYR A 192 18.48 -38.45 11.24
N LEU A 193 17.40 -39.11 10.82
CA LEU A 193 17.17 -40.54 11.09
C LEU A 193 17.43 -41.47 9.88
N GLU A 194 17.49 -40.95 8.66
CA GLU A 194 17.42 -41.75 7.42
C GLU A 194 18.71 -41.80 6.58
N ASP A 195 19.76 -41.05 6.92
CA ASP A 195 21.02 -41.15 6.20
C ASP A 195 21.94 -42.16 6.94
N ASP A 196 22.36 -43.22 6.24
CA ASP A 196 23.33 -44.29 6.64
C ASP A 196 24.73 -43.76 7.05
N VAL A 197 24.86 -42.44 7.24
CA VAL A 197 26.03 -41.78 7.79
C VAL A 197 25.74 -41.49 9.25
N GLU A 198 26.29 -42.32 10.15
CA GLU A 198 26.33 -42.03 11.58
C GLU A 198 26.75 -40.55 11.81
N GLY A 199 25.79 -39.69 12.17
CA GLY A 199 26.08 -38.37 12.71
C GLY A 199 25.65 -37.12 11.92
N SER A 200 24.83 -37.20 10.85
CA SER A 200 24.37 -35.98 10.16
C SER A 200 23.46 -35.11 11.06
N LEU A 201 23.87 -33.84 11.25
CA LEU A 201 23.19 -32.89 12.13
C LEU A 201 22.09 -32.15 11.36
N ALA A 202 20.88 -32.11 11.92
CA ALA A 202 19.74 -31.42 11.32
C ALA A 202 19.62 -29.98 11.84
N GLY A 203 19.97 -29.72 13.09
CA GLY A 203 19.88 -28.39 13.69
C GLY A 203 21.00 -28.15 14.69
N VAL A 204 21.58 -26.95 14.66
CA VAL A 204 22.69 -26.57 15.54
C VAL A 204 22.51 -25.15 16.04
N LEU A 205 22.75 -24.94 17.32
CA LEU A 205 22.84 -23.65 17.99
C LEU A 205 24.31 -23.33 18.29
N TYR A 206 24.75 -22.14 17.91
CA TYR A 206 26.08 -21.61 18.19
C TYR A 206 25.97 -20.33 19.03
N ALA A 207 26.79 -20.23 20.07
CA ALA A 207 27.02 -18.98 20.79
C ALA A 207 28.24 -18.27 20.20
N VAL A 208 28.08 -17.01 19.79
CA VAL A 208 29.18 -16.19 19.22
C VAL A 208 29.19 -14.84 19.92
N GLY A 209 30.22 -14.60 20.75
CA GLY A 209 30.24 -13.42 21.63
C GLY A 209 29.07 -13.45 22.60
N ALA A 210 28.28 -12.37 22.65
CA ALA A 210 27.05 -12.32 23.45
C ALA A 210 25.80 -12.84 22.69
N GLY A 211 25.90 -13.11 21.38
CA GLY A 211 24.77 -13.47 20.53
C GLY A 211 24.62 -14.97 20.28
N LYS A 212 23.55 -15.32 19.57
CA LYS A 212 23.16 -16.70 19.28
C LYS A 212 22.82 -16.88 17.80
N ILE A 213 23.26 -18.00 17.24
CA ILE A 213 23.03 -18.37 15.83
C ILE A 213 22.39 -19.76 15.81
N VAL A 214 21.23 -19.90 15.19
CA VAL A 214 20.63 -21.22 14.92
C VAL A 214 20.61 -21.48 13.42
N LEU A 215 21.09 -22.65 13.02
CA LEU A 215 21.08 -23.13 11.64
C LEU A 215 20.27 -24.43 11.58
N TRP A 216 19.23 -24.44 10.74
CA TRP A 216 18.42 -25.63 10.45
C TRP A 216 18.62 -26.07 9.00
N GLY A 217 19.02 -27.34 8.83
CA GLY A 217 19.03 -28.05 7.54
C GLY A 217 17.64 -28.34 6.97
N PRO A 218 16.70 -28.95 7.74
CA PRO A 218 15.33 -29.05 7.28
C PRO A 218 14.69 -27.65 7.24
N SER A 219 13.53 -27.57 6.60
CA SER A 219 12.80 -26.31 6.42
C SER A 219 11.52 -26.32 7.28
N PRO A 220 11.63 -26.11 8.60
CA PRO A 220 10.51 -26.14 9.53
C PRO A 220 9.51 -25.00 9.29
N GLU A 221 9.79 -24.04 8.41
CA GLU A 221 8.84 -23.00 8.01
C GLU A 221 7.68 -23.50 7.15
N TYR A 222 7.84 -24.63 6.45
CA TYR A 222 6.83 -25.17 5.53
C TYR A 222 5.79 -26.02 6.27
N PRO A 223 4.50 -25.66 6.22
CA PRO A 223 3.43 -26.56 6.63
C PRO A 223 3.35 -27.75 5.66
N LEU A 224 3.16 -28.96 6.19
CA LEU A 224 2.98 -30.20 5.44
C LEU A 224 1.70 -30.19 4.58
N THR A 225 0.73 -29.33 4.92
CA THR A 225 -0.53 -29.16 4.19
C THR A 225 -0.43 -28.27 2.95
N ASP A 226 0.66 -27.51 2.82
CA ASP A 226 0.80 -26.48 1.80
C ASP A 226 1.88 -26.86 0.77
N GLU A 227 1.76 -26.34 -0.45
CA GLU A 227 2.79 -26.55 -1.47
C GLU A 227 4.10 -25.85 -1.09
N PRO A 228 5.27 -26.48 -1.36
CA PRO A 228 5.47 -27.76 -2.07
C PRO A 228 5.41 -29.01 -1.18
N ALA A 229 5.28 -28.88 0.14
CA ALA A 229 5.37 -30.02 1.06
C ALA A 229 4.20 -31.01 0.89
N SER A 230 2.99 -30.50 0.63
CA SER A 230 1.80 -31.32 0.36
C SER A 230 1.93 -32.24 -0.86
N SER A 231 2.80 -31.87 -1.81
CA SER A 231 2.96 -32.56 -3.09
C SER A 231 4.02 -33.66 -3.04
N ILE A 232 4.66 -33.88 -1.88
CA ILE A 232 5.59 -34.99 -1.66
C ILE A 232 4.81 -36.31 -1.68
N SER A 233 5.29 -37.29 -2.46
CA SER A 233 4.63 -38.59 -2.67
C SER A 233 4.21 -39.30 -1.37
N ILE A 234 5.01 -39.22 -0.32
CA ILE A 234 4.76 -39.84 1.00
C ILE A 234 3.53 -39.22 1.70
N MET A 235 3.19 -37.94 1.46
CA MET A 235 2.02 -37.29 2.08
C MET A 235 0.70 -38.00 1.73
N SER A 236 0.58 -38.55 0.53
CA SER A 236 -0.61 -39.30 0.10
C SER A 236 -0.86 -40.61 0.87
N SER A 237 0.16 -41.11 1.58
CA SER A 237 0.13 -42.38 2.31
C SER A 237 -0.11 -42.25 3.81
N LEU A 238 -0.07 -41.02 4.35
CA LEU A 238 -0.25 -40.75 5.77
C LEU A 238 -1.73 -40.52 6.11
N SER A 239 -2.14 -40.98 7.29
CA SER A 239 -3.46 -40.65 7.82
C SER A 239 -3.53 -39.16 8.22
N PRO A 240 -4.71 -38.50 8.14
CA PRO A 240 -4.87 -37.11 8.57
C PRO A 240 -4.39 -36.85 10.00
N ALA A 241 -4.67 -37.77 10.93
CA ALA A 241 -4.22 -37.66 12.32
C ALA A 241 -2.69 -37.69 12.47
N ALA A 242 -1.98 -38.40 11.59
CA ALA A 242 -0.52 -38.43 11.59
C ALA A 242 0.07 -37.12 11.04
N ILE A 243 -0.58 -36.52 10.04
CA ILE A 243 -0.21 -35.20 9.50
C ILE A 243 -0.39 -34.13 10.58
N ASP A 244 -1.54 -34.13 11.27
CA ASP A 244 -1.82 -33.18 12.36
C ASP A 244 -0.79 -33.29 13.49
N LEU A 245 -0.42 -34.51 13.89
CA LEU A 245 0.61 -34.75 14.90
C LEU A 245 2.00 -34.25 14.45
N ALA A 246 2.38 -34.51 13.20
CA ALA A 246 3.64 -34.04 12.64
C ALA A 246 3.69 -32.50 12.55
N GLU A 247 2.58 -31.86 12.16
CA GLU A 247 2.42 -30.40 12.15
C GLU A 247 2.54 -29.80 13.55
N GLN A 248 1.91 -30.42 14.55
CA GLN A 248 2.02 -29.98 15.94
C GLN A 248 3.48 -30.04 16.42
N ARG A 249 4.16 -31.16 16.16
CA ARG A 249 5.57 -31.31 16.54
C ARG A 249 6.49 -30.34 15.79
N ARG A 250 6.25 -30.08 14.49
CA ARG A 250 6.95 -29.06 13.70
C ARG A 250 6.76 -27.65 14.27
N SER A 251 5.52 -27.29 14.65
CA SER A 251 5.24 -25.99 15.27
C SER A 251 5.97 -25.86 16.61
N ASN A 252 5.94 -26.90 17.46
CA ASN A 252 6.65 -26.92 18.74
C ASN A 252 8.17 -26.79 18.56
N LEU A 253 8.74 -27.40 17.51
CA LEU A 253 10.16 -27.26 17.19
C LEU A 253 10.53 -25.80 16.89
N MET A 254 9.71 -25.10 16.11
CA MET A 254 9.91 -23.69 15.80
C MET A 254 9.74 -22.81 17.04
N GLU A 255 8.72 -23.05 17.86
CA GLU A 255 8.49 -22.33 19.11
C GLU A 255 9.68 -22.49 20.09
N ASN A 256 10.16 -23.72 20.29
CA ASN A 256 11.33 -23.99 21.11
C ASN A 256 12.60 -23.32 20.56
N THR A 257 12.78 -23.30 19.23
CA THR A 257 13.90 -22.60 18.59
C THR A 257 13.88 -21.11 18.90
N LEU A 258 12.72 -20.47 18.83
CA LEU A 258 12.56 -19.03 19.10
C LEU A 258 12.77 -18.71 20.59
N LEU A 259 12.32 -19.57 21.50
CA LEU A 259 12.61 -19.45 22.94
C LEU A 259 14.12 -19.57 23.22
N LEU A 260 14.83 -20.50 22.58
CA LEU A 260 16.28 -20.65 22.71
C LEU A 260 17.04 -19.39 22.25
N LEU A 261 16.54 -18.74 21.20
CA LEU A 261 17.05 -17.46 20.70
C LEU A 261 16.69 -16.26 21.61
N GLY A 262 15.89 -16.46 22.65
CA GLY A 262 15.56 -15.45 23.67
C GLY A 262 14.29 -14.64 23.37
N LEU A 263 13.46 -15.08 22.42
CA LEU A 263 12.20 -14.41 22.11
C LEU A 263 11.10 -14.83 23.10
N GLN A 264 10.07 -13.98 23.20
CA GLN A 264 8.86 -14.24 23.99
C GLN A 264 7.74 -14.75 23.07
N ILE A 265 7.01 -15.77 23.51
CA ILE A 265 5.90 -16.37 22.75
C ILE A 265 4.61 -16.19 23.54
N PRO A 266 3.47 -15.84 22.90
CA PRO A 266 2.17 -15.75 23.57
C PRO A 266 1.75 -17.09 24.18
N LYS A 267 1.07 -17.05 25.33
CA LYS A 267 0.54 -18.27 25.97
C LYS A 267 -0.67 -18.79 25.15
N GLU A 268 -0.83 -20.11 25.06
CA GLU A 268 -1.84 -20.79 24.21
C GLU A 268 -3.29 -20.32 24.41
N ALA A 269 -3.65 -19.80 25.59
CA ALA A 269 -5.00 -19.33 25.89
C ALA A 269 -5.45 -18.08 25.11
N ASP A 270 -4.52 -17.33 24.50
CA ASP A 270 -4.79 -16.03 23.86
C ASP A 270 -4.75 -16.06 22.32
N ALA A 271 -4.49 -17.22 21.70
CA ALA A 271 -4.25 -17.31 20.26
C ALA A 271 -5.55 -17.47 19.43
N ILE A 272 -6.38 -16.41 19.37
CA ILE A 272 -7.47 -16.36 18.38
C ILE A 272 -6.83 -16.20 17.00
N CYS A 273 -6.79 -17.29 16.25
CA CYS A 273 -6.16 -17.35 14.94
C CYS A 273 -7.18 -17.46 13.81
N ARG A 274 -8.39 -16.92 13.96
CA ARG A 274 -9.45 -16.83 12.92
C ARG A 274 -10.28 -15.57 13.13
N PRO A 275 -10.91 -15.00 12.08
CA PRO A 275 -11.73 -13.81 12.24
C PRO A 275 -13.03 -14.21 12.92
N LEU A 276 -13.46 -13.42 13.89
CA LEU A 276 -14.75 -13.60 14.55
C LEU A 276 -15.85 -12.88 13.75
N PRO A 277 -17.13 -13.28 13.94
CA PRO A 277 -18.26 -12.53 13.41
C PRO A 277 -18.18 -11.05 13.75
N GLN A 278 -18.49 -10.19 12.78
CA GLN A 278 -18.59 -8.75 12.97
C GLN A 278 -20.04 -8.34 13.20
N PHE A 279 -20.28 -7.26 13.94
CA PHE A 279 -21.59 -6.68 14.18
C PHE A 279 -21.77 -5.43 13.32
N LEU A 280 -22.78 -5.45 12.45
CA LEU A 280 -23.28 -4.26 11.77
C LEU A 280 -24.31 -3.58 12.67
N THR A 281 -23.99 -2.39 13.18
CA THR A 281 -24.79 -1.69 14.19
C THR A 281 -24.81 -0.18 13.97
N SER A 282 -25.69 0.50 14.71
CA SER A 282 -25.93 1.94 14.68
C SER A 282 -26.50 2.42 16.02
N PRO A 283 -26.44 3.73 16.37
CA PRO A 283 -27.02 4.22 17.61
C PRO A 283 -28.54 4.03 17.64
N PHE A 284 -29.09 3.78 18.82
CA PHE A 284 -30.53 3.58 19.04
C PHE A 284 -31.39 4.76 18.53
N VAL A 285 -30.85 5.98 18.57
CA VAL A 285 -31.55 7.20 18.11
C VAL A 285 -31.77 7.21 16.59
N LYS A 286 -30.97 6.44 15.82
CA LYS A 286 -31.05 6.34 14.35
C LYS A 286 -31.26 4.88 13.91
N PRO A 287 -32.41 4.26 14.23
CA PRO A 287 -32.63 2.82 14.06
C PRO A 287 -32.68 2.36 12.60
N HIS A 288 -32.91 3.28 11.65
CA HIS A 288 -33.08 2.98 10.24
C HIS A 288 -31.77 2.72 9.48
N ILE A 289 -30.61 3.11 10.03
CA ILE A 289 -29.31 3.05 9.34
C ILE A 289 -28.98 1.63 8.87
N VAL A 290 -29.06 0.64 9.76
CA VAL A 290 -28.74 -0.76 9.44
C VAL A 290 -29.69 -1.32 8.36
N SER A 291 -30.98 -0.93 8.40
CA SER A 291 -31.95 -1.33 7.38
C SER A 291 -31.64 -0.76 5.99
N LEU A 292 -31.13 0.47 5.91
CA LEU A 292 -30.71 1.09 4.65
C LEU A 292 -29.47 0.42 4.08
N ILE A 293 -28.48 0.10 4.94
CA ILE A 293 -27.26 -0.59 4.52
C ILE A 293 -27.59 -1.98 3.98
N THR A 294 -28.37 -2.77 4.73
CA THR A 294 -28.77 -4.12 4.30
C THR A 294 -29.62 -4.09 3.02
N SER A 295 -30.53 -3.12 2.88
CA SER A 295 -31.32 -2.93 1.65
C SER A 295 -30.44 -2.54 0.45
N ALA A 296 -29.42 -1.71 0.65
CA ALA A 296 -28.49 -1.31 -0.41
C ALA A 296 -27.66 -2.50 -0.91
N ILE A 297 -27.23 -3.39 0.00
CA ILE A 297 -26.52 -4.62 -0.37
C ILE A 297 -27.45 -5.59 -1.11
N ALA A 298 -28.72 -5.69 -0.70
CA ALA A 298 -29.73 -6.57 -1.31
C ALA A 298 -30.33 -6.02 -2.63
N ALA A 299 -30.12 -4.74 -2.95
CA ALA A 299 -30.70 -4.05 -4.10
C ALA A 299 -30.55 -4.74 -5.48
N PRO A 300 -29.49 -5.52 -5.78
CA PRO A 300 -29.42 -6.27 -7.04
C PRO A 300 -30.55 -7.30 -7.23
N LYS A 301 -31.25 -7.71 -6.15
CA LYS A 301 -32.45 -8.57 -6.17
C LYS A 301 -33.44 -8.15 -5.07
N PRO A 302 -34.20 -7.06 -5.28
CA PRO A 302 -35.13 -6.53 -4.27
C PRO A 302 -36.16 -7.60 -3.86
N GLY A 303 -36.30 -7.86 -2.55
CA GLY A 303 -37.23 -8.86 -2.01
C GLY A 303 -36.64 -10.24 -1.69
N THR A 304 -35.34 -10.44 -1.90
CA THR A 304 -34.62 -11.65 -1.45
C THR A 304 -33.99 -11.39 -0.07
N GLU A 305 -34.09 -12.34 0.87
CA GLU A 305 -33.37 -12.22 2.14
C GLU A 305 -31.86 -12.16 1.90
N LEU A 306 -31.19 -11.20 2.54
CA LEU A 306 -29.75 -11.04 2.47
C LEU A 306 -29.08 -12.15 3.29
N ASP A 307 -28.77 -13.29 2.66
CA ASP A 307 -28.07 -14.41 3.32
C ASP A 307 -26.55 -14.38 3.06
N ALA A 308 -26.15 -14.23 1.80
CA ALA A 308 -24.74 -14.20 1.42
C ALA A 308 -24.45 -13.19 0.29
N PHE A 309 -23.27 -12.59 0.35
CA PHE A 309 -22.73 -11.71 -0.67
C PHE A 309 -21.31 -12.15 -1.01
N GLU A 310 -21.05 -12.42 -2.30
CA GLU A 310 -19.75 -12.87 -2.78
C GLU A 310 -19.09 -11.77 -3.60
N ASP A 311 -17.89 -11.38 -3.20
CA ASP A 311 -17.05 -10.44 -3.92
C ASP A 311 -15.77 -11.11 -4.46
N THR A 312 -14.82 -10.31 -4.94
CA THR A 312 -13.61 -10.74 -5.63
C THR A 312 -12.69 -11.56 -4.72
N ASN A 313 -12.57 -11.17 -3.45
CA ASN A 313 -11.66 -11.82 -2.49
C ASN A 313 -12.39 -12.48 -1.33
N ASP A 314 -13.56 -11.96 -0.94
CA ASP A 314 -14.29 -12.43 0.23
C ASP A 314 -15.75 -12.80 -0.05
N LYS A 315 -16.22 -13.80 0.71
CA LYS A 315 -17.63 -14.17 0.82
C LYS A 315 -18.15 -13.74 2.19
N PHE A 316 -19.08 -12.79 2.19
CA PHE A 316 -19.76 -12.29 3.38
C PHE A 316 -21.05 -13.06 3.61
N ARG A 317 -21.28 -13.53 4.83
CA ARG A 317 -22.51 -14.21 5.22
C ARG A 317 -23.20 -13.42 6.33
N PHE A 318 -24.45 -13.05 6.10
CA PHE A 318 -25.23 -12.22 7.00
C PHE A 318 -26.04 -13.11 7.94
N ARG A 319 -26.06 -12.77 9.22
CA ARG A 319 -26.72 -13.52 10.28
C ARG A 319 -27.58 -12.58 11.12
N VAL A 320 -28.64 -13.12 11.69
CA VAL A 320 -29.52 -12.38 12.60
C VAL A 320 -28.90 -12.29 13.99
N LEU A 321 -29.25 -11.25 14.74
CA LEU A 321 -28.73 -11.02 16.09
C LEU A 321 -29.04 -12.16 17.08
N SER A 322 -30.16 -12.87 16.92
CA SER A 322 -30.53 -14.00 17.79
C SER A 322 -29.51 -15.15 17.78
N ASP A 323 -28.81 -15.34 16.66
CA ASP A 323 -27.89 -16.45 16.47
C ASP A 323 -26.46 -16.10 16.89
N SER A 324 -26.25 -14.84 17.31
CA SER A 324 -24.93 -14.26 17.58
C SER A 324 -24.16 -15.01 18.67
N ALA A 325 -24.80 -15.36 19.79
CA ALA A 325 -24.15 -16.05 20.90
C ALA A 325 -23.62 -17.43 20.49
N THR A 326 -24.46 -18.23 19.84
CA THR A 326 -24.10 -19.56 19.34
C THR A 326 -22.98 -19.47 18.31
N LEU A 327 -23.11 -18.56 17.33
CA LEU A 327 -22.11 -18.39 16.27
C LEU A 327 -20.75 -17.93 16.82
N MET A 328 -20.75 -17.00 17.77
CA MET A 328 -19.52 -16.54 18.44
C MET A 328 -18.84 -17.69 19.19
N GLN A 329 -19.61 -18.50 19.93
CA GLN A 329 -19.07 -19.64 20.66
C GLN A 329 -18.52 -20.73 19.73
N GLU A 330 -19.23 -21.06 18.64
CA GLU A 330 -18.79 -22.00 17.62
C GLU A 330 -17.50 -21.52 16.94
N THR A 331 -17.45 -20.25 16.54
CA THR A 331 -16.28 -19.69 15.86
C THR A 331 -15.06 -19.62 16.79
N ARG A 332 -15.24 -19.23 18.06
CA ARG A 332 -14.17 -19.25 19.06
C ARG A 332 -13.64 -20.66 19.32
N ARG A 333 -14.52 -21.68 19.35
CA ARG A 333 -14.09 -23.11 19.46
C ARG A 333 -13.33 -23.59 18.23
N ALA A 334 -13.78 -23.20 17.04
CA ALA A 334 -13.15 -23.55 15.76
C ALA A 334 -11.86 -22.74 15.46
N ALA A 335 -11.56 -21.69 16.24
CA ALA A 335 -10.39 -20.83 16.07
C ALA A 335 -9.05 -21.48 16.48
N THR A 336 -9.07 -22.72 16.94
CA THR A 336 -7.90 -23.46 17.46
C THR A 336 -6.98 -23.99 16.36
N THR A 337 -7.46 -24.16 15.12
CA THR A 337 -6.63 -24.57 13.98
C THR A 337 -6.08 -23.35 13.25
N ARG A 338 -4.79 -23.07 13.46
CA ARG A 338 -4.07 -21.94 12.85
C ARG A 338 -3.90 -22.17 11.34
N SER A 339 -4.40 -21.26 10.49
CA SER A 339 -4.20 -21.27 9.03
C SER A 339 -3.99 -19.84 8.50
N ASP A 340 -3.70 -19.66 7.20
CA ASP A 340 -3.45 -18.32 6.62
C ASP A 340 -4.70 -17.42 6.75
N PRO A 341 -4.56 -16.23 7.39
CA PRO A 341 -5.65 -15.27 7.53
C PRO A 341 -6.36 -14.85 6.24
N SER A 342 -5.66 -14.86 5.11
CA SER A 342 -6.21 -14.46 3.82
C SER A 342 -7.18 -15.48 3.22
N THR A 343 -7.12 -16.73 3.69
CA THR A 343 -7.90 -17.85 3.14
C THR A 343 -9.23 -18.08 3.85
N TRP A 344 -9.50 -17.39 4.97
CA TRP A 344 -10.69 -17.66 5.77
C TRP A 344 -11.96 -17.17 5.11
N GLN A 345 -12.84 -18.13 4.81
CA GLN A 345 -14.16 -17.90 4.26
C GLN A 345 -15.18 -18.84 4.91
N PRO A 346 -16.45 -18.42 5.06
CA PRO A 346 -16.94 -17.06 4.83
C PRO A 346 -16.67 -16.12 6.02
N LYS A 347 -16.68 -14.81 5.77
CA LYS A 347 -16.67 -13.78 6.82
C LYS A 347 -18.09 -13.50 7.28
N HIS A 348 -18.36 -13.66 8.57
CA HIS A 348 -19.70 -13.50 9.12
C HIS A 348 -19.98 -12.05 9.55
N ILE A 349 -21.16 -11.53 9.20
CA ILE A 349 -21.68 -10.23 9.64
C ILE A 349 -23.04 -10.47 10.33
N ILE A 350 -23.11 -10.16 11.60
CA ILE A 350 -24.33 -10.16 12.41
C ILE A 350 -25.00 -8.81 12.26
N VAL A 351 -26.23 -8.82 11.75
CA VAL A 351 -27.03 -7.61 11.54
C VAL A 351 -27.77 -7.28 12.83
N CYS A 352 -27.51 -6.09 13.39
CA CYS A 352 -28.19 -5.60 14.60
C CYS A 352 -29.34 -4.65 14.19
N PRO A 353 -30.59 -5.12 14.14
CA PRO A 353 -31.69 -4.31 13.63
C PRO A 353 -32.08 -3.19 14.60
N ASN A 354 -32.67 -2.12 14.06
CA ASN A 354 -33.33 -1.05 14.84
C ASN A 354 -32.46 -0.42 15.93
N GLY A 355 -31.15 -0.30 15.70
CA GLY A 355 -30.20 0.28 16.65
C GLY A 355 -30.00 -0.56 17.92
N GLN A 356 -30.34 -1.85 17.89
CA GLN A 356 -29.93 -2.80 18.92
C GLN A 356 -28.41 -2.94 18.92
N LEU A 357 -27.85 -3.12 20.12
CA LEU A 357 -26.44 -3.38 20.32
C LEU A 357 -26.25 -4.85 20.75
N PRO A 358 -25.14 -5.49 20.38
CA PRO A 358 -24.77 -6.79 20.93
C PRO A 358 -24.48 -6.69 22.42
N ASP A 359 -24.60 -7.82 23.12
CA ASP A 359 -24.34 -7.87 24.56
C ASP A 359 -22.86 -7.60 24.86
N ARG A 360 -22.58 -7.03 26.05
CA ARG A 360 -21.22 -6.72 26.49
C ARG A 360 -20.29 -7.95 26.53
N GLU A 361 -20.85 -9.13 26.78
CA GLU A 361 -20.10 -10.40 26.75
C GLU A 361 -19.62 -10.79 25.34
N GLN A 362 -20.29 -10.31 24.30
CA GLN A 362 -19.93 -10.52 22.91
C GLN A 362 -18.93 -9.48 22.39
N THR A 363 -18.83 -8.35 23.09
CA THR A 363 -17.97 -7.22 22.74
C THR A 363 -17.05 -6.79 23.91
N PRO A 364 -16.33 -7.73 24.56
CA PRO A 364 -15.66 -7.46 25.85
C PRO A 364 -14.50 -6.45 25.75
N LEU A 365 -13.98 -6.24 24.54
CA LEU A 365 -12.83 -5.37 24.28
C LEU A 365 -13.20 -3.97 23.79
N PHE A 366 -14.48 -3.71 23.50
CA PHE A 366 -14.93 -2.40 23.04
C PHE A 366 -16.38 -2.14 23.41
N ASP A 367 -16.61 -1.14 24.25
CA ASP A 367 -17.94 -0.81 24.77
C ASP A 367 -18.72 0.08 23.79
N LEU A 368 -19.66 -0.54 23.06
CA LEU A 368 -20.46 0.15 22.04
C LEU A 368 -21.36 1.24 22.63
N GLU A 369 -21.91 1.03 23.83
CA GLU A 369 -22.75 2.02 24.50
C GLU A 369 -21.93 3.25 24.89
N LEU A 370 -20.74 3.02 25.48
CA LEU A 370 -19.81 4.09 25.80
C LEU A 370 -19.37 4.85 24.54
N PHE A 371 -19.07 4.14 23.45
CA PHE A 371 -18.70 4.76 22.18
C PHE A 371 -19.79 5.69 21.64
N PHE A 372 -21.04 5.22 21.52
CA PHE A 372 -22.13 6.06 20.99
C PHE A 372 -22.48 7.22 21.93
N SER A 373 -22.38 7.02 23.25
CA SER A 373 -22.55 8.08 24.25
C SER A 373 -21.46 9.16 24.13
N ALA A 374 -20.20 8.74 23.99
CA ALA A 374 -19.07 9.62 23.77
C ALA A 374 -19.18 10.36 22.43
N LEU A 375 -19.64 9.68 21.37
CA LEU A 375 -19.86 10.26 20.05
C LEU A 375 -20.90 11.39 20.09
N SER A 376 -22.05 11.17 20.74
CA SER A 376 -23.07 12.20 20.92
C SER A 376 -22.55 13.39 21.75
N SER A 377 -21.82 13.12 22.83
CA SER A 377 -21.24 14.15 23.70
C SER A 377 -20.20 15.00 22.97
N ALA A 378 -19.32 14.36 22.20
CA ALA A 378 -18.31 15.04 21.40
C ALA A 378 -18.94 15.90 20.30
N ARG A 379 -19.98 15.42 19.59
CA ARG A 379 -20.69 16.23 18.58
C ARG A 379 -21.34 17.48 19.19
N LYS A 380 -21.93 17.37 20.38
CA LYS A 380 -22.48 18.53 21.11
C LYS A 380 -21.40 19.55 21.45
N LYS A 381 -20.22 19.09 21.91
CA LYS A 381 -19.07 19.95 22.20
C LYS A 381 -18.57 20.69 20.94
N GLU A 382 -18.51 20.00 19.82
CA GLU A 382 -18.07 20.54 18.52
C GLU A 382 -19.18 21.28 17.75
N GLN A 383 -20.39 21.40 18.31
CA GLN A 383 -21.55 22.06 17.72
C GLN A 383 -21.95 21.49 16.36
N ILE A 384 -21.78 20.17 16.18
CA ILE A 384 -22.22 19.46 14.97
C ILE A 384 -23.71 19.14 15.11
N PRO A 385 -24.56 19.44 14.10
CA PRO A 385 -25.98 19.09 14.13
C PRO A 385 -26.21 17.58 14.32
N GLU A 386 -27.26 17.18 15.02
CA GLU A 386 -27.57 15.75 15.21
C GLU A 386 -28.23 15.10 13.97
N ASP A 387 -28.82 15.92 13.09
CA ASP A 387 -29.65 15.53 11.94
C ASP A 387 -28.89 15.46 10.59
N VAL A 388 -27.56 15.32 10.64
CA VAL A 388 -26.69 15.14 9.45
C VAL A 388 -27.26 14.05 8.54
N GLN A 389 -27.38 14.35 7.24
CA GLN A 389 -27.91 13.44 6.23
C GLN A 389 -26.78 12.80 5.40
N PRO A 390 -26.85 11.49 5.10
CA PRO A 390 -27.86 10.53 5.57
C PRO A 390 -27.70 10.18 7.06
N TRP A 391 -26.47 10.28 7.59
CA TRP A 391 -26.11 10.22 9.01
C TRP A 391 -24.68 10.75 9.20
N GLY A 392 -24.25 10.97 10.45
CA GLY A 392 -22.93 11.50 10.76
C GLY A 392 -21.83 10.43 10.80
N ILE A 393 -20.56 10.86 10.76
CA ILE A 393 -19.41 9.95 10.82
C ILE A 393 -19.40 9.19 12.14
N GLY A 394 -19.37 7.86 12.09
CA GLY A 394 -19.42 6.98 13.27
C GLY A 394 -20.82 6.46 13.63
N ASP A 395 -21.89 6.94 12.99
CA ASP A 395 -23.25 6.45 13.25
C ASP A 395 -23.49 5.04 12.66
N ALA A 396 -22.86 4.71 11.53
CA ALA A 396 -22.90 3.37 10.96
C ALA A 396 -21.57 2.66 11.24
N MET A 397 -21.62 1.50 11.89
CA MET A 397 -20.42 0.77 12.29
C MET A 397 -20.48 -0.72 11.99
N LEU A 398 -19.38 -1.25 11.45
CA LEU A 398 -19.00 -2.66 11.47
C LEU A 398 -17.97 -2.85 12.58
N TYR A 399 -18.33 -3.50 13.68
CA TYR A 399 -17.40 -3.82 14.77
C TYR A 399 -17.03 -5.30 14.74
N GLY A 400 -15.76 -5.64 14.80
CA GLY A 400 -15.30 -7.02 14.99
C GLY A 400 -14.27 -7.12 16.11
N GLU A 401 -14.44 -8.08 17.02
CA GLU A 401 -13.40 -8.33 18.02
C GLU A 401 -12.07 -8.74 17.34
N VAL A 402 -12.15 -9.64 16.37
CA VAL A 402 -11.00 -10.09 15.57
C VAL A 402 -11.38 -10.13 14.10
N VAL A 403 -10.67 -9.40 13.25
CA VAL A 403 -10.87 -9.39 11.79
C VAL A 403 -9.55 -9.66 11.06
N THR A 404 -9.59 -9.89 9.75
CA THR A 404 -8.34 -9.96 8.96
C THR A 404 -7.69 -8.58 8.89
N SER A 405 -8.37 -7.60 8.29
CA SER A 405 -8.03 -6.19 8.37
C SER A 405 -9.23 -5.33 8.00
N THR A 406 -9.51 -4.29 8.79
CA THR A 406 -10.59 -3.31 8.53
C THR A 406 -10.44 -2.67 7.16
N GLN A 407 -9.19 -2.37 6.77
CA GLN A 407 -8.87 -1.74 5.49
C GLN A 407 -9.04 -2.72 4.32
N THR A 408 -8.43 -3.90 4.41
CA THR A 408 -8.42 -4.88 3.32
C THR A 408 -9.82 -5.41 3.01
N MET A 409 -10.65 -5.59 4.04
CA MET A 409 -12.03 -6.05 3.87
C MET A 409 -12.90 -5.08 3.06
N LEU A 410 -12.55 -3.79 3.03
CA LEU A 410 -13.20 -2.80 2.17
C LEU A 410 -12.49 -2.70 0.81
N ASP A 411 -11.18 -2.39 0.81
CA ASP A 411 -10.42 -2.09 -0.42
C ASP A 411 -10.35 -3.25 -1.42
N LYS A 412 -10.33 -4.50 -0.95
CA LYS A 412 -10.23 -5.69 -1.80
C LYS A 412 -11.59 -6.28 -2.18
N ASN A 413 -12.68 -5.66 -1.74
CA ASN A 413 -14.04 -6.06 -2.08
C ASN A 413 -14.78 -4.86 -2.69
N PRO A 414 -14.45 -4.47 -3.94
CA PRO A 414 -14.96 -3.26 -4.56
C PRO A 414 -16.46 -3.29 -4.79
N ARG A 415 -17.09 -4.45 -5.03
CA ARG A 415 -18.55 -4.55 -5.19
C ARG A 415 -19.25 -4.37 -3.84
N PHE A 416 -18.72 -5.00 -2.79
CA PHE A 416 -19.22 -4.84 -1.43
C PHE A 416 -19.11 -3.38 -0.99
N MET A 417 -17.92 -2.79 -1.09
CA MET A 417 -17.66 -1.38 -0.78
C MET A 417 -18.51 -0.43 -1.62
N GLY A 418 -18.68 -0.71 -2.92
CA GLY A 418 -19.52 0.06 -3.84
C GLY A 418 -20.98 0.19 -3.38
N LEU A 419 -21.52 -0.88 -2.78
CA LEU A 419 -22.91 -0.93 -2.29
C LEU A 419 -23.12 -0.34 -0.90
N LEU A 420 -22.06 -0.22 -0.08
CA LEU A 420 -22.17 0.34 1.27
C LEU A 420 -22.47 1.85 1.21
N PRO A 421 -23.58 2.31 1.83
CA PRO A 421 -23.80 3.73 2.06
C PRO A 421 -22.72 4.33 2.98
N THR A 422 -22.35 5.58 2.73
CA THR A 422 -21.33 6.31 3.50
C THR A 422 -21.96 7.48 4.28
N PRO A 423 -21.43 7.86 5.45
CA PRO A 423 -20.18 7.38 6.07
C PRO A 423 -20.34 6.05 6.82
N LEU A 424 -19.33 5.17 6.80
CA LEU A 424 -19.33 3.91 7.56
C LEU A 424 -17.96 3.65 8.18
N VAL A 425 -17.94 3.26 9.45
CA VAL A 425 -16.70 2.89 10.17
C VAL A 425 -16.61 1.36 10.29
N SER A 426 -15.49 0.78 9.90
CA SER A 426 -15.13 -0.60 10.23
C SER A 426 -14.07 -0.59 11.32
N LEU A 427 -14.43 -0.97 12.54
CA LEU A 427 -13.55 -0.96 13.72
C LEU A 427 -13.25 -2.39 14.15
N ALA A 428 -11.99 -2.63 14.56
CA ALA A 428 -11.62 -3.91 15.14
C ALA A 428 -10.80 -3.76 16.42
N SER A 429 -10.97 -4.69 17.36
CA SER A 429 -10.08 -4.77 18.53
C SER A 429 -8.76 -5.43 18.16
N HIS A 430 -8.80 -6.41 17.24
CA HIS A 430 -7.63 -7.09 16.70
C HIS A 430 -7.72 -7.28 15.18
N GLN A 431 -6.60 -7.10 14.49
CA GLN A 431 -6.39 -7.41 13.09
C GLN A 431 -5.32 -8.48 12.93
N LEU A 432 -5.69 -9.58 12.28
CA LEU A 432 -4.79 -10.72 12.04
C LEU A 432 -3.82 -10.48 10.88
N ALA A 433 -4.13 -9.51 10.01
CA ALA A 433 -3.35 -9.12 8.84
C ALA A 433 -3.39 -7.60 8.62
N GLY A 434 -3.14 -6.81 9.67
CA GLY A 434 -3.11 -5.36 9.63
C GLY A 434 -2.11 -4.80 8.61
N ARG A 435 -2.51 -3.80 7.83
CA ARG A 435 -1.73 -3.29 6.68
C ARG A 435 -1.19 -1.87 6.94
N GLY A 436 0.10 -1.67 6.66
CA GLY A 436 0.73 -0.35 6.56
C GLY A 436 0.90 0.11 5.10
N ARG A 437 1.70 1.15 4.87
CA ARG A 437 2.06 1.59 3.51
C ARG A 437 3.05 0.62 2.85
N GLY A 438 2.91 0.43 1.54
CA GLY A 438 3.80 -0.47 0.79
C GLY A 438 3.70 -1.91 1.27
N ALA A 439 4.85 -2.51 1.64
CA ALA A 439 4.93 -3.86 2.17
C ALA A 439 4.90 -3.92 3.72
N ASN A 440 4.75 -2.76 4.39
CA ASN A 440 4.77 -2.70 5.85
C ASN A 440 3.48 -3.29 6.46
N VAL A 441 3.61 -3.95 7.60
CA VAL A 441 2.50 -4.52 8.38
C VAL A 441 2.20 -3.61 9.57
N TRP A 442 0.92 -3.40 9.86
CA TRP A 442 0.49 -2.74 11.09
C TRP A 442 0.25 -3.80 12.16
N LEU A 443 0.98 -3.72 13.27
CA LEU A 443 0.78 -4.63 14.39
C LEU A 443 -0.46 -4.26 15.19
N SER A 444 -1.19 -5.28 15.63
CA SER A 444 -2.47 -5.13 16.32
C SER A 444 -2.49 -5.78 17.72
N PRO A 445 -1.57 -5.40 18.64
CA PRO A 445 -1.64 -5.83 20.03
C PRO A 445 -2.87 -5.26 20.73
N SER A 446 -3.25 -5.90 21.85
CA SER A 446 -4.26 -5.37 22.75
C SER A 446 -3.93 -3.92 23.17
N GLY A 447 -4.95 -3.07 23.19
CA GLY A 447 -4.84 -1.63 23.47
C GLY A 447 -4.61 -0.74 22.25
N CYS A 448 -4.51 -1.30 21.04
CA CYS A 448 -4.43 -0.53 19.80
C CYS A 448 -5.83 -0.21 19.26
N LEU A 449 -6.19 1.08 19.20
CA LEU A 449 -7.38 1.54 18.49
C LEU A 449 -7.13 1.48 16.99
N GLN A 450 -8.00 0.79 16.26
CA GLN A 450 -7.81 0.56 14.84
C GLN A 450 -9.13 0.43 14.10
N PHE A 451 -9.27 1.23 13.05
CA PHE A 451 -10.47 1.26 12.25
C PHE A 451 -10.18 1.79 10.84
N SER A 452 -11.12 1.56 9.93
CA SER A 452 -11.16 2.15 8.60
C SER A 452 -12.47 2.89 8.41
N LEU A 453 -12.41 4.15 7.98
CA LEU A 453 -13.56 4.97 7.66
C LEU A 453 -13.77 5.01 6.14
N LEU A 454 -14.94 4.59 5.67
CA LEU A 454 -15.37 4.67 4.28
C LEU A 454 -16.16 5.97 4.04
N LEU A 455 -15.69 6.77 3.09
CA LEU A 455 -16.33 7.98 2.58
C LEU A 455 -16.46 7.92 1.06
N ARG A 456 -17.43 8.67 0.52
CA ARG A 456 -17.64 8.79 -0.92
C ARG A 456 -17.82 10.25 -1.30
N LEU A 457 -17.11 10.69 -2.34
CA LEU A 457 -17.24 12.03 -2.92
C LEU A 457 -17.60 11.97 -4.39
N SER A 458 -18.33 12.97 -4.87
CA SER A 458 -18.53 13.18 -6.32
C SER A 458 -17.39 14.02 -6.88
N LEU A 459 -16.78 13.55 -7.98
CA LEU A 459 -15.72 14.28 -8.68
C LEU A 459 -16.27 15.48 -9.47
N SER A 460 -17.59 15.56 -9.66
CA SER A 460 -18.23 16.76 -10.23
C SER A 460 -18.17 17.96 -9.29
N THR A 461 -18.07 17.72 -7.97
CA THR A 461 -18.08 18.77 -6.93
C THR A 461 -16.73 18.90 -6.22
N PHE A 462 -15.88 17.87 -6.27
CA PHE A 462 -14.62 17.83 -5.55
C PHE A 462 -13.43 17.55 -6.49
N PRO A 463 -12.39 18.42 -6.54
CA PRO A 463 -11.22 18.20 -7.39
C PRO A 463 -10.37 17.01 -6.94
N ALA A 464 -10.13 16.04 -7.83
CA ALA A 464 -9.33 14.85 -7.52
C ALA A 464 -7.91 15.18 -7.03
N SER A 465 -7.30 16.28 -7.52
CA SER A 465 -5.96 16.72 -7.10
C SER A 465 -5.86 17.09 -5.61
N LYS A 466 -6.99 17.44 -4.98
CA LYS A 466 -7.03 17.81 -3.56
C LYS A 466 -7.19 16.61 -2.62
N LEU A 467 -7.43 15.40 -3.14
CA LEU A 467 -7.56 14.18 -2.32
C LEU A 467 -6.28 13.85 -1.53
N VAL A 468 -5.12 14.32 -1.98
CA VAL A 468 -3.86 14.17 -1.26
C VAL A 468 -3.93 14.74 0.16
N PHE A 469 -4.74 15.78 0.40
CA PHE A 469 -4.85 16.44 1.70
C PHE A 469 -5.68 15.66 2.72
N VAL A 470 -6.43 14.64 2.31
CA VAL A 470 -7.27 13.84 3.23
C VAL A 470 -6.42 13.17 4.32
N GLN A 471 -5.23 12.67 3.97
CA GLN A 471 -4.32 12.07 4.97
C GLN A 471 -3.81 13.09 6.00
N TYR A 472 -3.59 14.34 5.58
CA TYR A 472 -3.12 15.43 6.44
C TYR A 472 -4.22 15.88 7.38
N LEU A 473 -5.42 16.03 6.83
CA LEU A 473 -6.61 16.40 7.58
C LEU A 473 -6.95 15.34 8.64
N PHE A 474 -6.89 14.07 8.28
CA PHE A 474 -7.16 12.98 9.21
C PHE A 474 -6.06 12.88 10.29
N ALA A 475 -4.78 13.05 9.92
CA ALA A 475 -3.68 13.09 10.88
C ALA A 475 -3.84 14.24 11.89
N LEU A 476 -4.22 15.42 11.39
CA LEU A 476 -4.52 16.56 12.24
C LEU A 476 -5.69 16.28 13.20
N ALA A 477 -6.77 15.67 12.71
CA ALA A 477 -7.90 15.29 13.54
C ALA A 477 -7.50 14.31 14.65
N VAL A 478 -6.61 13.35 14.37
CA VAL A 478 -6.07 12.43 15.39
C VAL A 478 -5.28 13.18 16.46
N ALA A 479 -4.38 14.10 16.06
CA ALA A 479 -3.60 14.89 17.01
C ALA A 479 -4.47 15.83 17.86
N GLU A 480 -5.50 16.43 17.27
CA GLU A 480 -6.45 17.29 17.99
C GLU A 480 -7.39 16.48 18.90
N ALA A 481 -7.75 15.26 18.52
CA ALA A 481 -8.53 14.36 19.37
C ALA A 481 -7.73 13.89 20.59
N CYS A 482 -6.42 13.67 20.46
CA CYS A 482 -5.57 13.37 21.62
C CYS A 482 -5.61 14.50 22.66
N ARG A 483 -5.71 15.76 22.21
CA ARG A 483 -5.80 16.96 23.07
C ARG A 483 -7.20 17.23 23.61
N ASP A 484 -8.17 16.37 23.31
CA ASP A 484 -9.48 16.50 23.93
C ASP A 484 -9.40 16.07 25.41
N GLU A 485 -10.06 16.82 26.30
CA GLU A 485 -10.19 16.51 27.73
C GLU A 485 -10.75 15.11 28.01
N SER A 486 -11.56 14.56 27.08
CA SER A 486 -12.07 13.19 27.19
C SER A 486 -11.03 12.11 26.86
N VAL A 487 -9.82 12.51 26.44
CA VAL A 487 -8.74 11.63 25.97
C VAL A 487 -7.46 11.83 26.79
N LEU A 488 -6.71 12.93 26.57
CA LEU A 488 -5.51 13.26 27.36
C LEU A 488 -5.48 14.73 27.83
N GLY A 489 -6.29 15.62 27.24
CA GLY A 489 -6.20 17.06 27.48
C GLY A 489 -4.78 17.60 27.25
N ASP A 490 -4.25 18.33 28.24
CA ASP A 490 -2.90 18.93 28.21
C ASP A 490 -1.78 17.88 28.16
N ALA A 491 -2.01 16.65 28.65
CA ALA A 491 -1.02 15.57 28.60
C ALA A 491 -0.72 15.10 27.15
N ALA A 492 -1.48 15.54 26.15
CA ALA A 492 -1.19 15.32 24.73
C ALA A 492 -0.17 16.30 24.13
N ASP A 493 0.43 17.22 24.90
CA ASP A 493 1.47 18.11 24.34
C ASP A 493 2.62 17.33 23.68
N PRO A 494 3.10 16.17 24.15
CA PRO A 494 4.09 15.38 23.42
C PRO A 494 3.65 14.85 22.04
N VAL A 495 2.36 14.81 21.73
CA VAL A 495 1.82 14.21 20.50
C VAL A 495 2.07 15.14 19.30
N ARG A 496 2.79 14.65 18.30
CA ARG A 496 3.19 15.39 17.10
C ARG A 496 2.92 14.61 15.80
N LEU A 497 2.78 15.35 14.71
CA LEU A 497 2.64 14.81 13.36
C LEU A 497 4.01 14.65 12.69
N LYS A 498 4.34 13.44 12.23
CA LYS A 498 5.45 13.20 11.31
C LYS A 498 4.90 13.13 9.90
N TRP A 499 5.42 13.98 9.02
CA TRP A 499 5.00 14.00 7.63
C TRP A 499 5.36 12.68 6.92
N PRO A 500 4.47 12.14 6.06
CA PRO A 500 3.19 12.70 5.68
C PRO A 500 1.97 12.16 6.45
N ASN A 501 2.10 11.10 7.25
CA ASN A 501 0.94 10.30 7.68
C ASN A 501 1.10 9.55 9.03
N ASP A 502 2.11 9.88 9.84
CA ASP A 502 2.37 9.18 11.09
C ASP A 502 2.20 10.09 12.32
N ILE A 503 1.81 9.48 13.45
CA ILE A 503 1.66 10.14 14.74
C ILE A 503 2.78 9.68 15.67
N TYR A 504 3.46 10.63 16.32
CA TYR A 504 4.59 10.38 17.20
C TYR A 504 4.36 11.00 18.58
N ALA A 505 4.91 10.39 19.62
CA ALA A 505 5.14 11.00 20.92
C ALA A 505 6.60 11.48 20.99
N VAL A 506 6.81 12.72 21.45
CA VAL A 506 8.14 13.29 21.71
C VAL A 506 8.39 13.29 23.21
N LEU A 507 9.22 12.37 23.68
CA LEU A 507 9.52 12.14 25.10
C LEU A 507 10.98 12.51 25.36
N GLY A 508 11.22 13.73 25.85
CA GLY A 508 12.57 14.29 25.92
C GLY A 508 13.19 14.37 24.52
N ASP A 509 14.36 13.74 24.32
CA ASP A 509 15.03 13.66 23.02
C ASP A 509 14.53 12.52 22.13
N GLU A 510 13.73 11.60 22.68
CA GLU A 510 13.23 10.44 21.94
C GLU A 510 11.93 10.76 21.18
N LYS A 511 11.84 10.23 19.95
CA LYS A 511 10.65 10.37 19.10
C LYS A 511 10.14 8.99 18.75
N ARG A 512 8.99 8.61 19.30
CA ARG A 512 8.45 7.26 19.16
C ARG A 512 7.14 7.27 18.39
N LYS A 513 7.00 6.40 17.41
CA LYS A 513 5.76 6.26 16.63
C LYS A 513 4.68 5.66 17.52
N ILE A 514 3.52 6.31 17.58
CA ILE A 514 2.34 5.84 18.32
C ILE A 514 1.13 5.62 17.42
N GLY A 515 1.15 6.09 16.17
CA GLY A 515 0.05 5.93 15.24
C GLY A 515 0.45 6.04 13.77
N GLY A 516 -0.41 5.55 12.89
CA GLY A 516 -0.21 5.61 11.44
C GLY A 516 -1.54 5.66 10.70
N ILE A 517 -1.53 6.37 9.57
CA ILE A 517 -2.72 6.56 8.73
C ILE A 517 -2.45 6.02 7.33
N LEU A 518 -3.41 5.32 6.76
CA LEU A 518 -3.36 4.74 5.43
C LEU A 518 -4.62 5.14 4.66
N ILE A 519 -4.46 5.88 3.57
CA ILE A 519 -5.58 6.27 2.70
C ILE A 519 -5.50 5.48 1.40
N ASN A 520 -6.60 4.82 1.04
CA ASN A 520 -6.79 4.22 -0.27
C ASN A 520 -7.97 4.90 -0.97
N THR A 521 -7.82 5.17 -2.25
CA THR A 521 -8.89 5.76 -3.08
C THR A 521 -9.20 4.87 -4.27
N SER A 522 -10.47 4.63 -4.54
CA SER A 522 -10.97 3.94 -5.74
C SER A 522 -11.86 4.88 -6.55
N PHE A 523 -11.65 4.95 -7.86
CA PHE A 523 -12.37 5.85 -8.76
C PHE A 523 -13.33 5.05 -9.63
N GLU A 524 -14.63 5.31 -9.51
CA GLU A 524 -15.66 4.63 -10.29
C GLU A 524 -16.89 5.54 -10.53
N GLY A 525 -17.43 5.54 -11.75
CA GLY A 525 -18.70 6.21 -12.06
C GLY A 525 -18.75 7.72 -11.76
N GLY A 526 -17.62 8.42 -11.91
CA GLY A 526 -17.52 9.86 -11.58
C GLY A 526 -17.50 10.16 -10.07
N LYS A 527 -17.33 9.13 -9.24
CA LYS A 527 -17.21 9.23 -7.79
C LYS A 527 -15.84 8.68 -7.36
N VAL A 528 -15.45 9.02 -6.15
CA VAL A 528 -14.28 8.47 -5.49
C VAL A 528 -14.69 7.90 -4.13
N ASP A 529 -14.39 6.62 -3.93
CA ASP A 529 -14.41 5.97 -2.63
C ASP A 529 -13.07 6.19 -1.93
N ILE A 530 -13.14 6.59 -0.67
CA ILE A 530 -11.99 6.93 0.17
C ILE A 530 -12.08 6.05 1.41
N VAL A 531 -11.13 5.15 1.56
CA VAL A 531 -11.01 4.30 2.75
C VAL A 531 -9.82 4.78 3.58
N ILE A 532 -10.14 5.37 4.73
CA ILE A 532 -9.19 5.98 5.66
C ILE A 532 -8.92 5.00 6.80
N GLY A 533 -7.82 4.25 6.73
CA GLY A 533 -7.33 3.40 7.80
C GLY A 533 -6.56 4.20 8.84
N SER A 534 -6.86 3.98 10.11
CA SER A 534 -6.17 4.57 11.26
C SER A 534 -5.80 3.48 12.25
N GLY A 535 -4.53 3.45 12.67
CA GLY A 535 -4.06 2.69 13.81
C GLY A 535 -3.40 3.63 14.81
N LEU A 536 -3.80 3.55 16.08
CA LEU A 536 -3.30 4.37 17.17
C LEU A 536 -3.11 3.52 18.43
N ASN A 537 -1.92 3.60 19.01
CA ASN A 537 -1.59 2.94 20.25
C ASN A 537 -2.17 3.73 21.42
N VAL A 538 -3.26 3.25 22.04
CA VAL A 538 -3.97 3.98 23.09
C VAL A 538 -3.62 3.42 24.46
N LEU A 539 -3.94 2.14 24.69
CA LEU A 539 -3.81 1.46 25.99
C LEU A 539 -2.70 0.39 25.98
N ASN A 540 -1.83 0.39 24.97
CA ASN A 540 -0.81 -0.65 24.85
C ASN A 540 0.19 -0.56 26.01
N PRO A 541 0.52 -1.69 26.65
CA PRO A 541 1.55 -1.72 27.68
C PRO A 541 2.95 -1.56 27.06
N PRO A 542 3.96 -1.14 27.87
CA PRO A 542 5.36 -1.19 27.47
C PRO A 542 5.75 -2.59 26.96
N PRO A 543 6.63 -2.71 25.95
CA PRO A 543 7.50 -1.68 25.39
C PRO A 543 6.86 -0.83 24.26
N ILE A 544 5.59 -1.04 23.93
CA ILE A 544 4.90 -0.32 22.86
C ILE A 544 4.52 1.07 23.37
N THR A 545 5.05 2.14 22.80
CA THR A 545 4.65 3.50 23.21
C THR A 545 3.21 3.79 22.81
N SER A 546 2.42 4.28 23.77
CA SER A 546 0.98 4.52 23.65
C SER A 546 0.56 5.79 24.39
N LEU A 547 -0.67 6.25 24.14
CA LEU A 547 -1.24 7.42 24.83
C LEU A 547 -1.29 7.25 26.35
N SER A 548 -1.62 6.05 26.85
CA SER A 548 -1.68 5.76 28.29
C SER A 548 -0.37 6.01 29.04
N GLN A 549 0.77 6.00 28.34
CA GLN A 549 2.09 6.26 28.92
C GLN A 549 2.44 7.76 28.98
N LEU A 550 1.60 8.62 28.39
CA LEU A 550 1.77 10.08 28.45
C LEU A 550 1.09 10.67 29.70
N VAL A 551 0.23 9.90 30.37
CA VAL A 551 -0.49 10.30 31.58
C VAL A 551 0.30 9.87 32.80
N ALA A 552 0.26 10.68 33.86
CA ALA A 552 0.84 10.30 35.15
C ALA A 552 0.06 9.12 35.77
N PRO A 553 0.73 8.15 36.43
CA PRO A 553 0.07 6.96 37.01
C PRO A 553 -1.03 7.27 38.04
N ASP A 554 -0.99 8.46 38.67
CA ASP A 554 -1.87 8.86 39.76
C ASP A 554 -3.01 9.82 39.32
N GLU A 555 -3.12 10.13 38.02
CA GLU A 555 -4.28 10.89 37.51
C GLU A 555 -5.45 9.95 37.19
N ASP A 556 -6.63 10.26 37.72
CA ASP A 556 -7.91 9.66 37.33
C ASP A 556 -8.28 10.09 35.89
N HIS A 557 -7.55 9.55 34.91
CA HIS A 557 -7.77 9.83 33.50
C HIS A 557 -8.64 8.74 32.90
N HIS A 558 -9.83 9.11 32.40
CA HIS A 558 -10.80 8.19 31.83
C HIS A 558 -10.47 7.74 30.38
N LEU A 559 -9.18 7.58 30.06
CA LEU A 559 -8.71 7.20 28.73
C LEU A 559 -9.30 5.85 28.34
N SER A 560 -9.97 5.80 27.19
CA SER A 560 -10.54 4.57 26.65
C SER A 560 -10.52 4.59 25.12
N MET A 561 -10.51 3.41 24.49
CA MET A 561 -10.50 3.31 23.02
C MET A 561 -11.77 3.93 22.42
N GLU A 562 -12.90 3.80 23.10
CA GLU A 562 -14.21 4.32 22.71
C GLU A 562 -14.22 5.85 22.68
N ARG A 563 -13.77 6.49 23.77
CA ARG A 563 -13.69 7.96 23.85
C ARG A 563 -12.70 8.50 22.83
N THR A 564 -11.54 7.87 22.68
CA THR A 564 -10.55 8.26 21.67
C THR A 564 -11.11 8.11 20.25
N ALA A 565 -11.77 7.01 19.92
CA ALA A 565 -12.39 6.82 18.60
C ALA A 565 -13.47 7.87 18.32
N ALA A 566 -14.37 8.10 19.27
CA ALA A 566 -15.42 9.11 19.16
C ALA A 566 -14.83 10.51 18.94
N ALA A 567 -13.82 10.90 19.72
CA ALA A 567 -13.15 12.19 19.58
C ALA A 567 -12.48 12.34 18.20
N ILE A 568 -11.78 11.32 17.70
CA ILE A 568 -11.14 11.34 16.37
C ILE A 568 -12.20 11.54 15.27
N LEU A 569 -13.27 10.74 15.30
CA LEU A 569 -14.30 10.76 14.26
C LEU A 569 -15.03 12.11 14.22
N VAL A 570 -15.34 12.70 15.38
CA VAL A 570 -16.04 13.99 15.46
C VAL A 570 -15.13 15.17 15.07
N LYS A 571 -13.87 15.19 15.55
CA LYS A 571 -12.91 16.22 15.13
C LYS A 571 -12.71 16.17 13.61
N PHE A 572 -12.60 14.96 13.06
CA PHE A 572 -12.51 14.77 11.63
C PHE A 572 -13.79 15.20 10.90
N GLU A 573 -14.98 14.87 11.41
CA GLU A 573 -16.27 15.27 10.81
C GLU A 573 -16.40 16.79 10.65
N ARG A 574 -16.01 17.54 11.69
CA ARG A 574 -15.97 19.01 11.65
C ARG A 574 -14.98 19.51 10.58
N MET A 575 -13.75 19.01 10.61
CA MET A 575 -12.71 19.41 9.65
C MET A 575 -13.08 19.02 8.21
N TRP A 576 -13.64 17.83 8.02
CA TRP A 576 -14.10 17.29 6.75
C TRP A 576 -15.18 18.17 6.12
N THR A 577 -16.13 18.64 6.93
CA THR A 577 -17.19 19.54 6.47
C THR A 577 -16.61 20.83 5.88
N VAL A 578 -15.69 21.47 6.60
CA VAL A 578 -15.01 22.69 6.14
C VAL A 578 -14.15 22.41 4.89
N PHE A 579 -13.44 21.28 4.87
CA PHE A 579 -12.62 20.86 3.74
C PHE A 579 -13.42 20.62 2.45
N VAL A 580 -14.55 19.92 2.54
CA VAL A 580 -15.43 19.65 1.39
C VAL A 580 -16.11 20.93 0.91
N GLN A 581 -16.59 21.79 1.82
CA GLN A 581 -17.16 23.10 1.46
C GLN A 581 -16.14 24.00 0.76
N GLY A 582 -14.88 23.95 1.21
CA GLY A 582 -13.75 24.64 0.58
C GLY A 582 -13.20 23.96 -0.68
N LYS A 583 -13.91 23.00 -1.28
CA LYS A 583 -13.50 22.22 -2.47
C LYS A 583 -12.10 21.60 -2.34
N GLY A 584 -11.76 21.15 -1.14
CA GLY A 584 -10.49 20.50 -0.82
C GLY A 584 -9.34 21.48 -0.53
N SER A 585 -9.63 22.75 -0.24
CA SER A 585 -8.60 23.68 0.26
C SER A 585 -8.09 23.26 1.63
N PHE A 586 -6.76 23.14 1.77
CA PHE A 586 -6.12 22.83 3.06
C PHE A 586 -5.69 24.09 3.83
N GLU A 587 -5.81 25.28 3.22
CA GLU A 587 -5.41 26.56 3.82
C GLU A 587 -5.97 26.79 5.24
N PRO A 588 -7.26 26.49 5.53
CA PRO A 588 -7.83 26.71 6.87
C PRO A 588 -7.18 25.88 7.98
N PHE A 589 -6.45 24.82 7.61
CA PHE A 589 -5.84 23.87 8.53
C PHE A 589 -4.32 23.99 8.57
N MET A 590 -3.72 24.81 7.70
CA MET A 590 -2.26 24.85 7.53
C MET A 590 -1.54 25.25 8.82
N ASP A 591 -1.97 26.35 9.44
CA ASP A 591 -1.33 26.85 10.66
C ASP A 591 -1.45 25.86 11.80
N LEU A 592 -2.63 25.27 11.99
CA LEU A 592 -2.84 24.26 13.03
C LEU A 592 -2.01 23.00 12.73
N TYR A 593 -1.92 22.57 11.47
CA TYR A 593 -1.08 21.44 11.07
C TYR A 593 0.39 21.68 11.38
N LEU A 594 0.92 22.86 11.04
CA LEU A 594 2.32 23.24 11.31
C LEU A 594 2.58 23.48 12.81
N GLN A 595 1.57 23.79 13.61
CA GLN A 595 1.70 23.81 15.08
C GLN A 595 1.80 22.40 15.66
N ARG A 596 1.21 21.39 15.00
CA ARG A 596 1.19 20.00 15.50
C ARG A 596 2.30 19.13 14.93
N TRP A 597 2.90 19.49 13.82
CA TRP A 597 3.99 18.70 13.25
C TRP A 597 5.32 18.88 13.98
N MET A 598 6.30 18.06 13.68
CA MET A 598 7.60 18.05 14.36
C MET A 598 8.79 18.49 13.48
N HIS A 599 8.52 19.08 12.31
CA HIS A 599 9.55 19.37 11.29
C HIS A 599 9.89 20.85 11.12
N SER A 600 9.34 21.75 11.95
CA SER A 600 9.64 23.18 11.90
C SER A 600 11.14 23.44 12.05
N ASP A 601 11.71 24.22 11.13
CA ASP A 601 13.11 24.65 11.09
C ASP A 601 14.16 23.52 11.08
N GLN A 602 13.74 22.29 10.77
CA GLN A 602 14.64 21.15 10.74
C GLN A 602 15.61 21.26 9.55
N LEU A 603 16.91 21.20 9.84
CA LEU A 603 17.97 21.14 8.84
C LEU A 603 18.13 19.71 8.33
N VAL A 604 18.07 19.55 7.02
CA VAL A 604 18.17 18.27 6.31
C VAL A 604 19.11 18.40 5.11
N THR A 605 19.80 17.33 4.76
CA THR A 605 20.79 17.30 3.68
C THR A 605 20.20 16.58 2.48
N LEU A 606 20.09 17.28 1.35
CA LEU A 606 19.75 16.69 0.07
C LEU A 606 20.98 15.93 -0.46
N THR A 607 20.91 14.60 -0.48
CA THR A 607 22.00 13.73 -0.96
C THR A 607 21.99 13.56 -2.48
N THR A 608 20.99 14.13 -3.15
CA THR A 608 20.76 13.99 -4.60
C THR A 608 21.25 15.16 -5.41
N SER A 609 21.66 16.25 -4.77
CA SER A 609 22.46 17.28 -5.42
C SER A 609 23.93 16.92 -5.22
N VAL A 610 24.76 17.08 -6.24
CA VAL A 610 26.23 17.06 -6.09
C VAL A 610 26.71 18.49 -6.38
N PRO A 611 27.23 19.23 -5.39
CA PRO A 611 27.47 18.83 -4.00
C PRO A 611 26.17 18.67 -3.18
N HIS A 612 26.22 17.84 -2.13
CA HIS A 612 25.11 17.68 -1.19
C HIS A 612 24.71 19.05 -0.62
N GLN A 613 23.43 19.38 -0.66
CA GLN A 613 22.94 20.70 -0.26
C GLN A 613 22.18 20.61 1.06
N ARG A 614 22.55 21.43 2.03
CA ARG A 614 21.77 21.59 3.27
C ARG A 614 20.57 22.49 2.98
N VAL A 615 19.39 22.01 3.35
CA VAL A 615 18.13 22.72 3.23
C VAL A 615 17.38 22.70 4.56
N ARG A 616 16.56 23.70 4.80
CA ARG A 616 15.68 23.82 5.96
C ARG A 616 14.25 23.54 5.55
N ILE A 617 13.55 22.74 6.33
CA ILE A 617 12.12 22.48 6.13
C ILE A 617 11.32 23.70 6.59
N THR A 618 10.43 24.19 5.73
CA THR A 618 9.61 25.38 6.02
C THR A 618 8.12 25.10 6.05
N GLY A 619 7.65 23.98 5.49
CA GLY A 619 6.22 23.68 5.45
C GLY A 619 5.88 22.60 4.45
N ILE A 620 4.62 22.60 4.02
CA ILE A 620 4.14 21.82 2.88
C ILE A 620 3.54 22.75 1.82
N THR A 621 3.50 22.31 0.57
CA THR A 621 2.88 23.10 -0.51
C THR A 621 1.36 23.12 -0.35
N PRO A 622 0.71 24.29 -0.53
CA PRO A 622 -0.74 24.44 -0.31
C PRO A 622 -1.58 23.69 -1.36
N ASP A 623 -1.00 23.38 -2.53
CA ASP A 623 -1.72 22.74 -3.63
C ASP A 623 -1.53 21.24 -3.75
N HIS A 624 -0.38 20.74 -3.30
CA HIS A 624 0.03 19.35 -3.55
C HIS A 624 0.50 18.61 -2.29
N GLY A 625 0.63 19.30 -1.15
CA GLY A 625 1.11 18.69 0.10
C GLY A 625 2.57 18.21 0.02
N LEU A 626 3.36 18.72 -0.92
CA LEU A 626 4.78 18.37 -1.03
C LEU A 626 5.56 19.02 0.10
N LEU A 627 6.61 18.36 0.61
CA LEU A 627 7.44 18.93 1.66
C LEU A 627 8.27 20.08 1.07
N ARG A 628 8.11 21.29 1.61
CA ARG A 628 8.76 22.50 1.11
C ARG A 628 10.01 22.81 1.92
N THR A 629 11.11 23.06 1.21
CA THR A 629 12.42 23.35 1.81
C THR A 629 13.09 24.57 1.19
N MET A 630 14.02 25.18 1.93
CA MET A 630 14.83 26.32 1.49
C MET A 630 16.33 26.05 1.70
N PRO A 631 17.22 26.40 0.75
CA PRO A 631 18.67 26.30 0.94
C PRO A 631 19.20 27.07 2.16
N GLU A 632 20.16 26.48 2.88
CA GLU A 632 20.90 27.18 3.93
C GLU A 632 21.90 28.18 3.29
N ARG A 633 21.77 29.48 3.60
CA ARG A 633 22.63 30.54 3.03
C ARG A 633 24.08 30.39 3.52
N THR A 634 25.02 30.33 2.59
CA THR A 634 26.45 30.60 2.84
C THR A 634 26.80 31.99 2.29
N GLY A 635 26.63 33.04 3.10
CA GLY A 635 27.09 34.41 2.79
C GLY A 635 26.01 35.43 2.40
N TRP A 636 26.36 36.72 2.51
CA TRP A 636 25.54 37.88 2.12
C TRP A 636 25.56 38.08 0.60
N PRO A 637 24.42 38.32 -0.08
CA PRO A 637 24.40 38.50 -1.52
C PRO A 637 24.90 39.89 -1.92
N SER A 638 25.87 39.91 -2.83
CA SER A 638 26.17 41.08 -3.66
C SER A 638 25.02 41.30 -4.65
N SER A 639 24.23 42.36 -4.40
CA SER A 639 23.39 43.10 -5.36
C SER A 639 22.60 42.30 -6.42
N GLY A 640 21.27 42.22 -6.25
CA GLY A 640 20.35 42.48 -7.39
C GLY A 640 19.38 41.39 -7.89
N SER A 641 19.46 40.13 -7.45
CA SER A 641 18.48 39.09 -7.89
C SER A 641 17.97 38.25 -6.72
N LEU A 642 16.83 38.67 -6.16
CA LEU A 642 16.10 37.95 -5.12
C LEU A 642 15.09 36.97 -5.75
N GLU A 643 15.56 35.88 -6.34
CA GLU A 643 14.70 34.70 -6.54
C GLU A 643 14.89 33.72 -5.38
N TYR A 644 13.92 33.72 -4.47
CA TYR A 644 13.84 32.73 -3.39
C TYR A 644 13.41 31.38 -3.98
N GLY A 645 14.37 30.52 -4.36
CA GLY A 645 14.06 29.18 -4.88
C GLY A 645 13.68 28.20 -3.76
N PHE A 646 12.39 27.92 -3.58
CA PHE A 646 11.94 26.77 -2.78
C PHE A 646 12.27 25.45 -3.51
N ILE A 647 12.60 24.42 -2.73
CA ILE A 647 12.78 23.04 -3.23
C ILE A 647 11.67 22.18 -2.61
N ASP A 648 10.74 21.71 -3.45
CA ASP A 648 9.63 20.86 -3.05
C ASP A 648 9.99 19.37 -3.23
N LEU A 649 9.65 18.55 -2.24
CA LEU A 649 10.03 17.14 -2.15
C LEU A 649 8.79 16.24 -2.04
N GLN A 650 8.83 15.10 -2.76
CA GLN A 650 7.77 14.10 -2.74
C GLN A 650 8.03 13.02 -1.69
N PRO A 651 7.00 12.38 -1.11
CA PRO A 651 7.18 11.28 -0.15
C PRO A 651 7.63 9.99 -0.87
N ASP A 652 8.85 9.50 -0.60
CA ASP A 652 9.45 8.35 -1.30
C ASP A 652 9.16 6.97 -0.67
N GLY A 653 8.09 6.89 0.13
CA GLY A 653 7.48 5.64 0.57
C GLY A 653 8.27 4.83 1.61
N ASN A 654 9.60 4.98 1.73
CA ASN A 654 10.43 4.25 2.71
C ASN A 654 11.87 4.81 2.93
N SER A 655 12.30 5.89 2.26
CA SER A 655 13.70 6.38 2.28
C SER A 655 13.90 7.79 2.86
N PHE A 656 12.83 8.47 3.26
CA PHE A 656 12.90 9.73 4.03
C PHE A 656 13.27 9.47 5.49
N ASP A 657 14.56 9.41 5.78
CA ASP A 657 15.04 9.57 7.16
C ASP A 657 15.17 11.05 7.49
N LEU A 658 14.01 11.70 7.65
CA LEU A 658 13.92 13.06 8.18
C LEU A 658 14.61 13.15 9.55
N MET A 659 14.67 12.07 10.33
CA MET A 659 15.28 12.09 11.67
C MET A 659 16.81 12.05 11.61
N ALA A 660 17.39 11.31 10.67
CA ALA A 660 18.83 11.32 10.39
C ALA A 660 19.26 12.48 9.48
N GLY A 661 18.34 13.35 9.06
CA GLY A 661 18.64 14.55 8.29
C GLY A 661 19.10 14.27 6.85
N MET A 662 18.64 13.19 6.22
CA MET A 662 18.99 12.83 4.83
C MET A 662 17.75 12.73 3.95
N ILE A 663 17.83 13.31 2.74
CA ILE A 663 16.72 13.35 1.78
C ILE A 663 17.20 13.03 0.38
N LYS A 664 16.47 12.15 -0.33
CA LYS A 664 16.71 11.78 -1.72
C LYS A 664 15.65 12.42 -2.64
N ARG A 665 16.05 13.25 -3.61
CA ARG A 665 15.25 13.62 -4.79
C ARG A 665 15.21 12.42 -5.75
N ARG A 666 14.03 11.96 -6.15
CA ARG A 666 13.93 11.14 -7.38
C ARG A 666 13.94 12.10 -8.55
N ASP A 667 14.88 11.92 -9.47
CA ASP A 667 15.10 12.82 -10.61
C ASP A 667 13.84 13.07 -11.43
N ALA A 668 13.29 14.28 -11.30
CA ALA A 668 12.47 14.90 -12.32
C ALA A 668 13.40 15.78 -13.18
N THR A 669 14.34 15.17 -13.90
CA THR A 669 15.11 15.85 -14.93
C THR A 669 14.38 15.74 -16.27
N ARG A 670 13.51 16.72 -16.53
CA ARG A 670 13.39 17.34 -17.86
C ARG A 670 12.95 18.79 -17.67
N HIS A 671 13.95 19.67 -17.80
CA HIS A 671 13.96 21.12 -18.01
C HIS A 671 12.68 21.91 -17.75
N LEU A 672 12.74 22.81 -16.75
CA LEU A 672 12.03 24.08 -16.76
C LEU A 672 13.03 25.15 -17.21
N SER A 673 12.79 25.71 -18.39
CA SER A 673 13.25 27.02 -18.84
C SER A 673 12.00 27.89 -19.05
N PRO A 674 12.10 29.24 -19.00
CA PRO A 674 10.97 30.13 -18.74
C PRO A 674 9.98 30.19 -19.91
N MET A 675 8.75 30.60 -19.59
CA MET A 675 7.60 30.69 -20.50
C MET A 675 7.95 31.35 -21.84
N SER A 676 7.85 30.55 -22.92
CA SER A 676 7.48 31.03 -24.26
C SER A 676 6.86 29.85 -25.03
N GLU A 677 5.60 30.02 -25.42
CA GLU A 677 4.79 29.26 -26.39
C GLU A 677 4.80 27.72 -26.33
N THR A 678 3.60 27.14 -26.12
CA THR A 678 3.34 25.70 -26.14
C THR A 678 3.67 25.09 -27.52
N PRO A 679 4.62 24.15 -27.64
CA PRO A 679 4.92 23.49 -28.90
C PRO A 679 3.84 22.46 -29.26
N SER A 680 3.58 22.29 -30.55
CA SER A 680 2.46 21.48 -31.05
C SER A 680 2.69 19.98 -30.78
N ALA A 681 1.60 19.21 -30.68
CA ALA A 681 1.62 17.76 -30.43
C ALA A 681 2.50 16.97 -31.43
N LYS A 682 2.77 17.52 -32.62
CA LYS A 682 3.66 16.93 -33.64
C LYS A 682 5.14 16.94 -33.22
N GLU A 683 5.60 18.01 -32.58
CA GLU A 683 6.99 18.17 -32.16
C GLU A 683 7.31 17.31 -30.92
N GLN A 684 6.32 17.14 -30.03
CA GLN A 684 6.43 16.23 -28.89
C GLN A 684 6.55 14.76 -29.33
N LEU A 685 5.83 14.39 -30.39
CA LEU A 685 5.88 13.04 -30.95
C LEU A 685 7.23 12.76 -31.62
N ALA A 686 7.75 13.72 -32.40
CA ALA A 686 9.07 13.61 -33.03
C ALA A 686 10.20 13.48 -31.99
N ALA A 687 10.18 14.31 -30.93
CA ALA A 687 11.15 14.22 -29.84
C ALA A 687 11.03 12.90 -29.04
N HIS A 688 9.86 12.27 -29.02
CA HIS A 688 9.67 10.97 -28.37
C HIS A 688 10.24 9.82 -29.21
N PHE A 689 10.08 9.87 -30.53
CA PHE A 689 10.68 8.90 -31.45
C PHE A 689 12.20 8.96 -31.43
N ASP A 690 12.80 10.15 -31.39
CA ASP A 690 14.25 10.30 -31.37
C ASP A 690 14.87 9.80 -30.05
N LYS A 691 14.18 10.06 -28.92
CA LYS A 691 14.59 9.49 -27.63
C LYS A 691 14.53 7.96 -27.62
N SER A 692 13.50 7.41 -28.27
CA SER A 692 13.30 5.96 -28.35
C SER A 692 14.34 5.30 -29.24
N ALA A 693 14.65 5.91 -30.39
CA ALA A 693 15.69 5.45 -31.30
C ALA A 693 17.08 5.46 -30.65
N THR A 694 17.38 6.49 -29.86
CA THR A 694 18.65 6.60 -29.12
C THR A 694 18.78 5.53 -28.03
N ALA A 695 17.70 5.24 -27.31
CA ALA A 695 17.67 4.17 -26.32
C ALA A 695 17.86 2.79 -26.96
N VAL A 696 17.21 2.52 -28.09
CA VAL A 696 17.35 1.25 -28.82
C VAL A 696 18.78 1.03 -29.31
N ARG A 697 19.44 2.09 -29.83
CA ARG A 697 20.86 2.02 -30.22
C ARG A 697 21.77 1.72 -29.03
N ALA A 698 21.55 2.36 -27.88
CA ALA A 698 22.34 2.10 -26.68
C ALA A 698 22.20 0.65 -26.18
N TYR A 699 20.99 0.11 -26.18
CA TYR A 699 20.75 -1.29 -25.81
C TYR A 699 21.36 -2.28 -26.81
N ALA A 700 21.32 -1.98 -28.11
CA ALA A 700 21.95 -2.83 -29.13
C ALA A 700 23.48 -2.87 -28.96
N ASP A 701 24.11 -1.73 -28.71
CA ASP A 701 25.56 -1.63 -28.47
C ASP A 701 25.98 -2.36 -27.18
N GLU A 702 25.19 -2.25 -26.12
CA GLU A 702 25.42 -2.95 -24.85
C GLU A 702 25.27 -4.47 -25.02
N PHE A 703 24.28 -4.92 -25.79
CA PHE A 703 24.09 -6.33 -26.10
C PHE A 703 25.24 -6.91 -26.93
N GLU A 704 25.70 -6.19 -27.97
CA GLU A 704 26.83 -6.62 -28.79
C GLU A 704 28.10 -6.78 -27.95
N ARG A 705 28.39 -5.83 -27.06
CA ARG A 705 29.58 -5.87 -26.20
C ARG A 705 29.51 -6.94 -25.13
N THR A 706 28.35 -7.12 -24.51
CA THR A 706 28.19 -7.99 -23.33
C THR A 706 27.95 -9.44 -23.71
N TYR A 707 27.23 -9.70 -24.81
CA TYR A 707 26.83 -11.06 -25.21
C TYR A 707 27.38 -11.44 -26.58
N GLY A 708 27.30 -10.56 -27.58
CA GLY A 708 27.69 -10.86 -28.96
C GLY A 708 29.20 -11.18 -29.12
N ARG A 709 30.07 -10.25 -28.71
CA ARG A 709 31.53 -10.40 -28.85
C ARG A 709 32.11 -11.54 -28.01
N PRO A 710 31.70 -11.76 -26.75
CA PRO A 710 32.16 -12.90 -25.97
C PRO A 710 31.70 -14.24 -26.56
N ALA A 711 30.47 -14.33 -27.05
CA ALA A 711 29.97 -15.54 -27.70
C ALA A 711 30.75 -15.88 -28.97
N LEU A 712 31.04 -14.89 -29.82
CA LEU A 712 31.87 -15.09 -31.02
C LEU A 712 33.29 -15.56 -30.68
N ARG A 713 33.93 -14.98 -29.67
CA ARG A 713 35.26 -15.41 -29.21
C ARG A 713 35.26 -16.83 -28.66
N THR A 714 34.22 -17.18 -27.89
CA THR A 714 34.07 -18.53 -27.31
C THR A 714 33.80 -19.57 -28.40
N THR A 715 32.98 -19.22 -29.40
CA THR A 715 32.67 -20.10 -30.53
C THR A 715 33.90 -20.32 -31.42
N SER A 716 34.73 -19.29 -31.62
CA SER A 716 36.00 -19.42 -32.34
C SER A 716 36.98 -20.33 -31.58
N ALA A 717 37.15 -20.13 -30.28
CA ALA A 717 38.02 -20.97 -29.46
C ALA A 717 37.55 -22.43 -29.41
N PHE A 718 36.24 -22.67 -29.36
CA PHE A 718 35.64 -24.01 -29.38
C PHE A 718 35.80 -24.71 -30.74
N PHE A 719 35.76 -23.95 -31.85
CA PHE A 719 36.02 -24.47 -33.19
C PHE A 719 37.46 -24.96 -33.34
N ASP A 720 38.42 -24.23 -32.76
CA ASP A 720 39.84 -24.60 -32.80
C ASP A 720 40.13 -25.88 -32.01
N GLU A 721 39.38 -26.14 -30.93
CA GLU A 721 39.57 -27.30 -30.05
C GLU A 721 38.78 -28.55 -30.51
N TYR A 722 37.57 -28.36 -31.05
CA TYR A 722 36.67 -29.46 -31.47
C TYR A 722 35.95 -29.17 -32.81
N PRO A 723 36.64 -29.32 -33.96
CA PRO A 723 36.14 -28.86 -35.26
C PRO A 723 34.92 -29.63 -35.76
N ILE A 724 34.84 -30.95 -35.55
CA ILE A 724 33.73 -31.79 -36.04
C ILE A 724 32.43 -31.46 -35.28
N SER A 725 32.49 -31.40 -33.94
CA SER A 725 31.35 -31.07 -33.10
C SER A 725 30.86 -29.64 -33.33
N SER A 726 31.80 -28.71 -33.55
CA SER A 726 31.48 -27.30 -33.84
C SER A 726 30.77 -27.13 -35.18
N ILE A 727 31.19 -27.87 -36.22
CA ILE A 727 30.51 -27.87 -37.53
C ILE A 727 29.09 -28.44 -37.40
N PHE A 728 28.93 -29.54 -36.66
CA PHE A 728 27.60 -30.12 -36.43
C PHE A 728 26.67 -29.13 -35.70
N ILE A 729 27.14 -28.51 -34.62
CA ILE A 729 26.37 -27.53 -33.85
C ILE A 729 26.04 -26.30 -34.70
N ALA A 730 26.97 -25.83 -35.53
CA ALA A 730 26.73 -24.70 -36.42
C ALA A 730 25.66 -25.02 -37.47
N ILE A 731 25.73 -26.20 -38.11
CA ILE A 731 24.73 -26.66 -39.08
C ILE A 731 23.37 -26.83 -38.39
N PHE A 732 23.34 -27.51 -37.24
CA PHE A 732 22.11 -27.72 -36.47
C PHE A 732 21.46 -26.39 -36.05
N SER A 733 22.25 -25.45 -35.53
CA SER A 733 21.76 -24.13 -35.11
C SER A 733 21.24 -23.31 -36.30
N SER A 734 21.94 -23.37 -37.44
CA SER A 734 21.50 -22.67 -38.66
C SER A 734 20.19 -23.22 -39.23
N LEU A 735 19.97 -24.54 -39.14
CA LEU A 735 18.72 -25.18 -39.56
C LEU A 735 17.59 -24.98 -38.55
N ALA A 736 17.89 -24.94 -37.25
CA ALA A 736 16.91 -24.75 -36.17
C ALA A 736 16.41 -23.30 -36.04
N ILE A 737 17.21 -22.31 -36.47
CA ILE A 737 16.83 -20.89 -36.45
C ILE A 737 15.61 -20.61 -37.34
N ILE A 738 15.51 -21.25 -38.51
CA ILE A 738 14.44 -20.99 -39.48
C ILE A 738 13.05 -21.32 -38.90
N PRO A 739 12.80 -22.52 -38.32
CA PRO A 739 11.54 -22.81 -37.64
C PRO A 739 11.23 -21.88 -36.48
N VAL A 740 12.22 -21.52 -35.65
CA VAL A 740 12.03 -20.67 -34.46
C VAL A 740 11.63 -19.25 -34.86
N ILE A 741 12.33 -18.65 -35.83
CA ILE A 741 11.99 -17.32 -36.34
C ILE A 741 10.62 -17.35 -37.02
N THR A 742 10.31 -18.40 -37.79
CA THR A 742 9.01 -18.55 -38.45
C THR A 742 7.88 -18.64 -37.43
N PHE A 743 8.05 -19.40 -36.36
CA PHE A 743 7.08 -19.53 -35.28
C PHE A 743 6.87 -18.20 -34.53
N LEU A 744 7.96 -17.50 -34.19
CA LEU A 744 7.89 -16.17 -33.54
C LEU A 744 7.20 -15.14 -34.43
N ALA A 745 7.55 -15.09 -35.72
CA ALA A 745 6.93 -14.18 -36.68
C ALA A 745 5.43 -14.47 -36.86
N LEU A 746 5.04 -15.74 -36.96
CA LEU A 746 3.63 -16.13 -37.07
C LEU A 746 2.85 -15.80 -35.79
N SER A 747 3.45 -16.02 -34.62
CA SER A 747 2.84 -15.72 -33.32
C SER A 747 2.59 -14.22 -33.16
N VAL A 748 3.59 -13.39 -33.48
CA VAL A 748 3.45 -11.92 -33.47
C VAL A 748 2.40 -11.47 -34.50
N PHE A 749 2.40 -12.03 -35.71
CA PHE A 749 1.41 -11.72 -36.73
C PHE A 749 -0.02 -12.05 -36.28
N ILE A 750 -0.23 -13.21 -35.65
CA ILE A 750 -1.53 -13.61 -35.11
C ILE A 750 -1.99 -12.64 -34.01
N ILE A 751 -1.10 -12.29 -33.07
CA ILE A 751 -1.43 -11.35 -31.98
C ILE A 751 -1.79 -9.97 -32.53
N VAL A 752 -1.02 -9.46 -33.49
CA VAL A 752 -1.27 -8.15 -34.12
C VAL A 752 -2.57 -8.18 -34.93
N SER A 753 -2.83 -9.25 -35.69
CA SER A 753 -4.04 -9.42 -36.49
C SER A 753 -5.30 -9.52 -35.62
N LEU A 754 -5.25 -10.31 -34.54
CA LEU A 754 -6.34 -10.42 -33.55
C LEU A 754 -6.60 -9.09 -32.85
N SER A 755 -5.55 -8.37 -32.45
CA SER A 755 -5.66 -7.07 -31.80
C SER A 755 -6.27 -6.02 -32.74
N PHE A 756 -5.85 -6.01 -34.01
CA PHE A 756 -6.39 -5.13 -35.04
C PHE A 756 -7.86 -5.43 -35.32
N PHE A 757 -8.24 -6.72 -35.41
CA PHE A 757 -9.64 -7.11 -35.63
C PHE A 757 -10.53 -6.73 -34.43
N ALA A 758 -10.04 -6.91 -33.20
CA ALA A 758 -10.75 -6.48 -32.00
C ALA A 758 -10.96 -4.96 -31.96
N LEU A 759 -9.93 -4.17 -32.31
CA LEU A 759 -10.01 -2.71 -32.40
C LEU A 759 -10.99 -2.25 -33.49
N CYS A 760 -10.97 -2.87 -34.68
CA CYS A 760 -11.92 -2.59 -35.76
C CYS A 760 -13.36 -2.91 -35.34
N CYS A 761 -13.59 -4.06 -34.69
CA CYS A 761 -14.91 -4.42 -34.17
C CYS A 761 -15.39 -3.42 -33.11
N ALA A 762 -14.53 -3.04 -32.16
CA ALA A 762 -14.84 -2.04 -31.15
C ALA A 762 -15.18 -0.68 -31.77
N PHE A 763 -14.46 -0.25 -32.81
CA PHE A 763 -14.74 1.00 -33.52
C PHE A 763 -16.07 0.96 -34.27
N VAL A 764 -16.40 -0.15 -34.93
CA VAL A 764 -17.69 -0.33 -35.63
C VAL A 764 -18.86 -0.33 -34.64
N VAL A 765 -18.74 -1.07 -33.54
CA VAL A 765 -19.77 -1.10 -32.49
C VAL A 765 -19.94 0.28 -31.85
N SER A 766 -18.85 0.95 -31.50
CA SER A 766 -18.89 2.31 -30.95
C SER A 766 -19.52 3.30 -31.92
N SER A 767 -19.19 3.23 -33.21
CA SER A 767 -19.75 4.11 -34.24
C SER A 767 -21.25 3.86 -34.44
N ALA A 768 -21.69 2.60 -34.42
CA ALA A 768 -23.11 2.24 -34.52
C ALA A 768 -23.92 2.76 -33.33
N VAL A 769 -23.38 2.63 -32.11
CA VAL A 769 -24.00 3.15 -30.89
C VAL A 769 -24.10 4.68 -30.93
N ILE A 770 -23.04 5.37 -31.35
CA ILE A 770 -23.04 6.84 -31.49
C ILE A 770 -24.09 7.30 -32.50
N LEU A 771 -24.16 6.66 -33.68
CA LEU A 771 -25.14 7.00 -34.71
C LEU A 771 -26.59 6.73 -34.24
N PHE A 772 -26.80 5.66 -33.48
CA PHE A 772 -28.11 5.37 -32.88
C PHE A 772 -28.54 6.49 -31.92
N PHE A 773 -27.69 6.89 -30.97
CA PHE A 773 -28.01 7.98 -30.04
C PHE A 773 -28.14 9.34 -30.72
N LEU A 774 -27.34 9.61 -31.75
CA LEU A 774 -27.47 10.82 -32.57
C LEU A 774 -28.82 10.86 -33.29
N SER A 775 -29.30 9.73 -33.82
CA SER A 775 -30.61 9.65 -34.46
C SER A 775 -31.76 9.95 -33.48
N ILE A 776 -31.67 9.44 -32.25
CA ILE A 776 -32.64 9.72 -31.18
C ILE A 776 -32.63 11.21 -30.82
N LEU A 777 -31.44 11.81 -30.69
CA LEU A 777 -31.29 13.23 -30.39
C LEU A 777 -31.93 14.10 -31.48
N VAL A 778 -31.63 13.82 -32.76
CA VAL A 778 -32.21 14.55 -33.90
C VAL A 778 -33.74 14.42 -33.91
N LEU A 779 -34.27 13.23 -33.66
CA LEU A 779 -35.72 13.00 -33.58
C LEU A 779 -36.35 13.82 -32.44
N CYS A 780 -35.72 13.85 -31.26
CA CYS A 780 -36.18 14.64 -30.12
C CYS A 780 -36.15 16.15 -30.44
N LEU A 781 -35.11 16.64 -31.11
CA LEU A 781 -34.99 18.05 -31.50
C LEU A 781 -36.07 18.44 -32.53
N ILE A 782 -36.34 17.57 -33.51
CA ILE A 782 -37.42 17.78 -34.48
C ILE A 782 -38.78 17.83 -33.78
N ALA A 783 -39.05 16.89 -32.86
CA ALA A 783 -40.29 16.87 -32.09
C ALA A 783 -40.43 18.13 -31.23
N ALA A 784 -39.36 18.57 -30.57
CA ALA A 784 -39.34 19.80 -29.77
C ALA A 784 -39.57 21.05 -30.65
N PHE A 785 -38.99 21.11 -31.84
CA PHE A 785 -39.20 22.20 -32.79
C PHE A 785 -40.67 22.32 -33.21
N PHE A 786 -41.31 21.21 -33.59
CA PHE A 786 -42.73 21.21 -33.96
C PHE A 786 -43.65 21.53 -32.78
N ALA A 787 -43.36 20.98 -31.59
CA ALA A 787 -44.10 21.31 -30.38
C ALA A 787 -44.02 22.80 -30.06
N SER A 788 -42.82 23.39 -30.12
CA SER A 788 -42.60 24.82 -29.93
C SER A 788 -43.37 25.66 -30.95
N GLY A 789 -43.36 25.26 -32.23
CA GLY A 789 -44.15 25.91 -33.28
C GLY A 789 -45.64 25.90 -32.99
N PHE A 790 -46.19 24.73 -32.61
CA PHE A 790 -47.60 24.57 -32.25
C PHE A 790 -48.00 25.46 -31.06
N PHE A 791 -47.24 25.42 -29.97
CA PHE A 791 -47.52 26.23 -28.78
C PHE A 791 -47.40 27.73 -29.07
N THR A 792 -46.46 28.13 -29.93
CA THR A 792 -46.30 29.54 -30.33
C THR A 792 -47.51 30.04 -31.13
N VAL A 793 -47.97 29.26 -32.12
CA VAL A 793 -49.18 29.59 -32.90
C VAL A 793 -50.40 29.66 -31.99
N LEU A 794 -50.58 28.68 -31.10
CA LEU A 794 -51.70 28.65 -30.16
C LEU A 794 -51.70 29.88 -29.23
N ALA A 795 -50.54 30.27 -28.71
CA ALA A 795 -50.39 31.46 -27.87
C ALA A 795 -50.73 32.75 -28.64
N ILE A 796 -50.22 32.90 -29.88
CA ILE A 796 -50.51 34.06 -30.74
C ILE A 796 -52.01 34.11 -31.08
N SER A 797 -52.63 33.00 -31.48
CA SER A 797 -54.07 32.93 -31.77
C SER A 797 -54.91 33.28 -30.55
N THR A 798 -54.55 32.76 -29.38
CA THR A 798 -55.24 33.07 -28.11
C THR A 798 -55.11 34.55 -27.75
N TYR A 799 -53.92 35.12 -27.90
CA TYR A 799 -53.68 36.55 -27.70
C TYR A 799 -54.50 37.41 -28.67
N LEU A 800 -54.52 37.08 -29.96
CA LEU A 800 -55.29 37.79 -30.97
C LEU A 800 -56.79 37.70 -30.70
N ALA A 801 -57.30 36.54 -30.29
CA ALA A 801 -58.70 36.35 -29.90
C ALA A 801 -59.07 37.15 -28.65
N TYR A 802 -58.23 37.10 -27.61
CA TYR A 802 -58.41 37.92 -26.40
C TYR A 802 -58.41 39.43 -26.72
N ARG A 803 -57.47 39.88 -27.56
CA ARG A 803 -57.39 41.29 -28.00
C ARG A 803 -58.58 41.70 -28.86
N PHE A 804 -59.08 40.80 -29.72
CA PHE A 804 -60.30 41.04 -30.48
C PHE A 804 -61.50 41.25 -29.56
N VAL A 805 -61.72 40.34 -28.60
CA VAL A 805 -62.85 40.43 -27.65
C VAL A 805 -62.78 41.71 -26.81
N THR A 806 -61.58 42.07 -26.32
CA THR A 806 -61.40 43.28 -25.50
C THR A 806 -61.60 44.57 -26.28
N LEU A 807 -61.08 44.67 -27.51
CA LEU A 807 -61.25 45.86 -28.35
C LEU A 807 -62.69 46.01 -28.86
N VAL A 808 -63.37 44.91 -29.20
CA VAL A 808 -64.79 44.93 -29.61
C VAL A 808 -65.71 45.27 -28.45
N ARG A 809 -65.45 44.74 -27.23
CA ARG A 809 -66.24 45.09 -26.04
C ARG A 809 -66.07 46.54 -25.60
N SER A 810 -64.89 47.13 -25.79
CA SER A 810 -64.60 48.50 -25.34
C SER A 810 -64.99 49.58 -26.36
N ARG A 811 -64.97 49.28 -27.67
CA ARG A 811 -65.16 50.28 -28.73
C ARG A 811 -66.23 49.92 -29.78
N GLY A 812 -66.97 48.82 -29.59
CA GLY A 812 -68.01 48.39 -30.52
C GLY A 812 -67.46 48.13 -31.94
N GLY A 813 -68.15 48.63 -32.97
CA GLY A 813 -67.79 48.41 -34.38
C GLY A 813 -66.43 48.98 -34.81
N GLU A 814 -65.93 50.03 -34.15
CA GLU A 814 -64.59 50.58 -34.42
C GLU A 814 -63.45 49.72 -33.82
N GLY A 815 -63.78 48.88 -32.84
CA GLY A 815 -62.84 47.93 -32.23
C GLY A 815 -62.34 46.87 -33.22
N VAL A 816 -63.20 46.44 -34.16
CA VAL A 816 -62.86 45.48 -35.21
C VAL A 816 -61.80 46.05 -36.17
N ARG A 817 -61.97 47.31 -36.60
CA ARG A 817 -61.00 47.99 -37.48
C ARG A 817 -59.67 48.22 -36.79
N SER A 818 -59.70 48.62 -35.52
CA SER A 818 -58.49 48.86 -34.73
C SER A 818 -57.69 47.56 -34.51
N TRP A 819 -58.37 46.45 -34.22
CA TRP A 819 -57.73 45.13 -34.10
C TRP A 819 -57.09 44.68 -35.43
N ALA A 820 -57.77 44.86 -36.56
CA ALA A 820 -57.26 44.46 -37.87
C ALA A 820 -55.99 45.23 -38.25
N VAL A 821 -55.92 46.53 -37.92
CA VAL A 821 -54.73 47.36 -38.13
C VAL A 821 -53.59 46.95 -37.19
N GLU A 822 -53.88 46.71 -35.91
CA GLU A 822 -52.88 46.27 -34.90
C GLU A 822 -52.29 44.89 -35.25
N ALA A 823 -53.13 43.94 -35.66
CA ALA A 823 -52.68 42.61 -36.08
C ALA A 823 -51.82 42.67 -37.35
N LYS A 824 -52.21 43.50 -38.33
CA LYS A 824 -51.48 43.67 -39.58
C LYS A 824 -50.12 44.34 -39.37
N THR A 825 -50.03 45.35 -38.51
CA THR A 825 -48.79 46.09 -38.25
C THR A 825 -47.79 45.31 -37.40
N ARG A 826 -48.25 44.48 -36.45
CA ARG A 826 -47.35 43.76 -35.54
C ARG A 826 -46.87 42.40 -36.06
N PHE A 827 -47.63 41.74 -36.93
CA PHE A 827 -47.35 40.34 -37.31
C PHE A 827 -47.14 40.10 -38.81
N ILE A 828 -47.29 41.11 -39.67
CA ILE A 828 -46.99 41.01 -41.11
C ILE A 828 -45.80 41.92 -41.43
N PRO A 829 -44.60 41.38 -41.76
CA PRO A 829 -43.47 42.19 -42.19
C PRO A 829 -43.76 42.80 -43.57
N SER A 830 -43.72 44.14 -43.69
CA SER A 830 -43.84 44.81 -44.98
C SER A 830 -42.51 44.74 -45.74
N THR A 831 -42.43 43.93 -46.79
CA THR A 831 -41.33 43.96 -47.75
C THR A 831 -41.50 45.15 -48.69
N ARG A 832 -40.65 46.18 -48.56
CA ARG A 832 -40.45 47.19 -49.63
C ARG A 832 -38.96 47.53 -49.79
N ARG A 833 -38.46 47.30 -51.01
CA ARG A 833 -37.18 47.76 -51.57
C ARG A 833 -37.16 49.29 -51.66
N GLU A 834 -36.00 49.90 -51.43
CA GLU A 834 -35.52 51.04 -52.22
C GLU A 834 -33.99 51.20 -52.11
N ALA A 835 -33.39 51.61 -53.22
CA ALA A 835 -31.97 51.76 -53.45
C ALA A 835 -31.58 53.26 -53.44
N SER A 836 -30.28 53.49 -53.29
CA SER A 836 -29.47 54.68 -53.61
C SER A 836 -29.58 55.94 -52.73
N ASP A 837 -28.45 56.23 -52.08
CA ASP A 837 -27.62 57.45 -52.25
C ASP A 837 -27.47 58.40 -51.05
N GLY A 838 -26.24 58.85 -50.85
CA GLY A 838 -25.94 60.18 -50.31
C GLY A 838 -25.58 60.36 -48.83
N SER A 839 -24.27 60.48 -48.58
CA SER A 839 -23.61 61.50 -47.72
C SER A 839 -23.39 61.30 -46.19
N ALA A 840 -22.08 61.15 -45.89
CA ALA A 840 -21.23 61.85 -44.92
C ALA A 840 -21.49 61.73 -43.40
N VAL A 841 -20.50 61.24 -42.64
CA VAL A 841 -19.43 62.06 -42.00
C VAL A 841 -18.21 61.16 -41.68
N ILE A 842 -17.03 61.54 -42.20
CA ILE A 842 -15.68 61.08 -41.82
C ILE A 842 -14.92 62.33 -41.35
N VAL A 843 -14.25 62.26 -40.19
CA VAL A 843 -13.02 63.00 -39.83
C VAL A 843 -12.38 62.23 -38.65
N ASP A 844 -11.08 61.93 -38.49
CA ASP A 844 -9.87 61.94 -39.34
C ASP A 844 -8.68 61.46 -38.45
N VAL A 845 -7.53 61.15 -39.08
CA VAL A 845 -6.13 61.20 -38.58
C VAL A 845 -5.60 59.98 -37.75
N LYS A 846 -4.48 59.29 -38.04
CA LYS A 846 -3.27 59.58 -38.85
C LYS A 846 -2.54 58.30 -39.29
N GLU A 847 -1.94 58.37 -40.48
CA GLU A 847 -0.82 57.58 -41.03
C GLU A 847 0.27 58.62 -41.47
N PRO A 848 1.44 58.34 -42.10
CA PRO A 848 2.23 57.11 -42.37
C PRO A 848 3.77 57.43 -42.20
N PRO A 849 4.77 57.14 -43.09
CA PRO A 849 5.13 56.06 -44.07
C PRO A 849 6.66 55.68 -43.93
N PRO A 850 7.48 55.33 -44.97
CA PRO A 850 7.36 54.48 -46.20
C PRO A 850 8.52 53.44 -46.36
N GLU A 851 8.47 52.60 -47.40
CA GLU A 851 9.42 52.54 -48.56
C GLU A 851 9.42 51.12 -49.16
N ASP A 852 8.78 50.89 -50.31
CA ASP A 852 9.11 51.19 -51.71
C ASP A 852 10.02 50.17 -52.42
N SER A 853 9.41 49.53 -53.42
CA SER A 853 9.98 49.14 -54.71
C SER A 853 11.09 48.06 -54.80
N SER A 854 10.76 47.05 -55.63
CA SER A 854 11.45 46.75 -56.89
C SER A 854 12.04 45.34 -57.07
N LEU A 855 11.91 44.90 -58.33
CA LEU A 855 12.76 43.95 -59.07
C LEU A 855 12.45 42.43 -59.01
N ALA A 856 11.65 42.02 -60.00
CA ALA A 856 12.04 41.19 -61.14
C ALA A 856 12.62 39.76 -60.96
N THR A 857 12.23 38.94 -61.95
CA THR A 857 12.83 37.69 -62.47
C THR A 857 12.55 36.34 -61.78
N ASP A 858 11.69 35.58 -62.46
CA ASP A 858 11.68 34.11 -62.71
C ASP A 858 13.07 33.58 -63.18
N PRO A 859 13.38 32.27 -63.38
CA PRO A 859 12.77 31.00 -62.93
C PRO A 859 13.81 30.02 -62.30
N ASP A 860 13.33 28.81 -62.01
CA ASP A 860 14.00 27.51 -62.20
C ASP A 860 14.61 26.74 -61.01
N ALA A 861 14.02 25.54 -60.88
CA ALA A 861 14.67 24.25 -60.72
C ALA A 861 15.37 23.85 -59.41
N LYS A 862 14.81 22.76 -58.88
CA LYS A 862 15.50 21.53 -58.48
C LYS A 862 16.23 21.51 -57.13
N GLN A 863 15.66 20.65 -56.28
CA GLN A 863 16.26 19.36 -55.89
C GLN A 863 17.01 19.30 -54.54
N LYS A 864 16.48 18.38 -53.73
CA LYS A 864 17.14 17.46 -52.78
C LYS A 864 17.42 17.90 -51.33
N ASP A 865 16.96 16.99 -50.48
CA ASP A 865 17.59 16.45 -49.26
C ASP A 865 17.81 17.43 -48.09
N PHE A 866 16.92 17.41 -47.09
CA PHE A 866 17.03 16.54 -45.90
C PHE A 866 15.74 16.57 -45.06
#